data_AF-A0AAE1HVS1-F1
#
_entry.id   AF-A0AAE1HVS1-F1
#
_cell.length_a   1.000
_cell.length_b   1.000
_cell.length_c   1.000
_cell.angle_alpha   90.00
_cell.angle_beta   90.00
_cell.angle_gamma   90.00
#
_symmetry.space_group_name_H-M   'P 1'
#
loop_
_entity.id
_entity.type
_entity.pdbx_description
1 polymer ?
#
loop_
_entity_poly.entity_id
_entity_poly.type
_entity_poly.pdbx_seq_one_letter_code
_entity_poly.pdbx_strand_id
1 'polypeptide(L)'
;MSLPSHLLISILLFIGGIEKNPGPARICRTCKSELNSVQEYFDHHIVVHSTSCVPCLNGNCHYQASTRPALQTHLTRCPLKPNPNIAHANLLHDGSSTHSAPANLQMPGPSRPSTPANVPTPGPSRPSTPANVQMPGPSRTSITKKLLQPGPMPNPDPYPPRVVKDAVLQFYVELEGEHVLPSSTVQTISEKISKFSEMSHHSLKRTLVKELMSLGIENDSIASVVNKTFLSDPVFNMHHKQDVEQVSSIYLRKKLMKERLPYVSPVEVFLGRDESGKPKLGHRVSVKETLEILLRDPKVKAEILKSFDFEPSEDGVLRDFTDGSAFREHLKIHKKCIHLILFQDAFEHNPFGPSKGKYKTIGMYYVIGNFSPEFRSKVDKILLAFLLLERHLQTTESEHLNGCDKLKEVFESFINEMKTMQSEGLTVDGEKIPVCVLFIAGDNLGSHQIGSFVQSFTADYCCRFCPMNIKDFKKEPWTCLELRTPEQYDECVVRAHEKWTALKTKSLQQHQRKKELQAERGEKVSKTMVSKNALKKLRSTHHLGVKPISSAFNSLPHYHVCKDGLPSCLAHDLYQGCIDTALIKILQHFIEGKQWFNLETLNRRITTFECKCADADDAPTSISNFDGVKGHACETWTFVRLLPFMIEDLIQDKDDEYWKLYLLLKEVCEYVCAPQIKVQQVAHLDHLIQLYLCKVKEILPDSLTPKSHFLRHYPTLILRYGPLIRLFTMRFESKHVFFKKVAKMCHNYTNITLTQAEKYMYRFASDQVNGLIPPDVVCRNAGETVSANDLQQEIFHALPQPFDFSQVTSPKELEYKGTKFKENVFMILDRYDLVHLTVGCIERILLLSDMSVLLCLREYVALNSFKGYFFLDEEQRVTVRRIDSLPDHFPLPTYLHGGKQCLSLKHSLMFL
;
A
#
# COMPACT_ATOMS: atom_id res chain seq x y z
N MET A 1 12.47 30.02 25.50
CA MET A 1 11.19 29.27 25.41
C MET A 1 11.34 28.04 26.30
N SER A 2 10.54 27.93 27.35
CA SER A 2 10.56 26.78 28.26
C SER A 2 10.09 25.52 27.53
N LEU A 3 10.83 24.42 27.62
CA LEU A 3 10.36 23.12 27.13
C LEU A 3 8.97 22.82 27.74
N PRO A 4 7.97 22.39 26.96
CA PRO A 4 6.70 21.93 27.50
C PRO A 4 6.93 20.80 28.50
N SER A 5 6.25 20.83 29.64
CA SER A 5 6.35 19.83 30.72
C SER A 5 6.18 18.39 30.22
N HIS A 6 5.38 18.17 29.18
CA HIS A 6 5.22 16.86 28.52
C HIS A 6 6.47 16.36 27.79
N LEU A 7 7.29 17.26 27.24
CA LEU A 7 8.54 16.92 26.54
C LEU A 7 9.63 16.54 27.55
N LEU A 8 9.69 17.26 28.68
CA LEU A 8 10.55 16.91 29.81
C LEU A 8 10.17 15.54 30.40
N ILE A 9 8.87 15.27 30.53
CA ILE A 9 8.34 13.96 30.97
C ILE A 9 8.67 12.86 29.95
N SER A 10 8.62 13.14 28.65
CA SER A 10 8.99 12.17 27.60
C SER A 10 10.48 11.84 27.59
N ILE A 11 11.34 12.84 27.83
CA ILE A 11 12.80 12.63 28.05
C ILE A 11 13.04 11.83 29.35
N LEU A 12 12.31 12.11 30.42
CA LEU A 12 12.38 11.38 31.69
C LEU A 12 11.84 9.95 31.59
N LEU A 13 10.88 9.69 30.68
CA LEU A 13 10.32 8.35 30.41
C LEU A 13 11.23 7.51 29.51
N PHE A 14 12.01 8.13 28.63
CA PHE A 14 13.08 7.46 27.86
C PHE A 14 14.15 6.84 28.77
N ILE A 15 14.24 7.32 30.02
CA ILE A 15 15.18 6.84 31.06
C ILE A 15 14.49 5.94 32.11
N GLY A 16 13.18 5.71 31.97
CA GLY A 16 12.44 4.63 32.63
C GLY A 16 12.12 4.82 34.12
N GLY A 17 10.87 5.21 34.45
CA GLY A 17 10.22 4.70 35.67
C GLY A 17 9.54 5.66 36.67
N ILE A 18 8.88 6.75 36.26
CA ILE A 18 8.10 7.61 37.19
C ILE A 18 6.59 7.27 37.17
N GLU A 19 5.90 7.40 38.32
CA GLU A 19 4.42 7.36 38.41
C GLU A 19 3.72 8.54 37.71
N LYS A 20 2.48 8.32 37.24
CA LYS A 20 1.73 9.22 36.34
C LYS A 20 1.42 10.63 36.92
N ASN A 21 1.77 10.94 38.17
CA ASN A 21 1.69 12.27 38.78
C ASN A 21 2.45 12.30 40.13
N PRO A 22 3.74 12.71 40.18
CA PRO A 22 4.40 12.90 41.47
C PRO A 22 4.02 14.29 41.99
N GLY A 23 3.60 14.37 43.24
CA GLY A 23 3.61 15.63 43.97
C GLY A 23 5.04 16.15 44.16
N PRO A 24 5.30 17.05 45.12
CA PRO A 24 6.64 17.58 45.38
C PRO A 24 7.67 16.48 45.75
N ALA A 25 7.22 15.32 46.24
CA ALA A 25 8.03 14.14 46.49
C ALA A 25 7.85 13.09 45.37
N ARG A 26 8.96 12.57 44.83
CA ARG A 26 8.97 11.57 43.73
C ARG A 26 9.29 10.19 44.30
N ILE A 27 8.44 9.19 44.09
CA ILE A 27 8.64 7.83 44.63
C ILE A 27 9.06 6.87 43.51
N CYS A 28 10.15 6.13 43.71
CA CYS A 28 10.59 5.09 42.77
C CYS A 28 9.59 3.91 42.75
N ARG A 29 9.11 3.51 41.57
CA ARG A 29 8.16 2.39 41.45
C ARG A 29 8.73 1.04 41.89
N THR A 30 10.05 0.86 41.79
CA THR A 30 10.73 -0.43 42.02
C THR A 30 11.11 -0.66 43.48
N CYS A 31 11.69 0.35 44.16
CA CYS A 31 12.16 0.21 45.55
C CYS A 31 11.44 1.11 46.55
N LYS A 32 10.45 1.92 46.10
CA LYS A 32 9.62 2.78 46.94
C LYS A 32 10.37 3.88 47.71
N SER A 33 11.61 4.18 47.33
CA SER A 33 12.38 5.31 47.89
C SER A 33 11.79 6.66 47.47
N GLU A 34 11.73 7.60 48.40
CA GLU A 34 11.25 8.97 48.22
C GLU A 34 12.44 9.89 47.86
N LEU A 35 12.31 10.63 46.77
CA LEU A 35 13.40 11.39 46.14
C LEU A 35 12.94 12.83 45.89
N ASN A 36 13.77 13.80 46.30
CA ASN A 36 13.37 15.20 46.41
C ASN A 36 13.77 16.04 45.19
N SER A 37 14.55 15.49 44.25
CA SER A 37 14.91 16.17 43.00
C SER A 37 15.07 15.22 41.80
N VAL A 38 15.04 15.79 40.59
CA VAL A 38 15.31 15.06 39.32
C VAL A 38 16.71 14.43 39.34
N GLN A 39 17.69 15.15 39.89
CA GLN A 39 19.09 14.73 39.94
C GLN A 39 19.30 13.56 40.92
N GLU A 40 18.66 13.59 42.09
CA GLU A 40 18.68 12.48 43.05
C GLU A 40 18.05 11.21 42.46
N TYR A 41 16.98 11.35 41.66
CA TYR A 41 16.36 10.20 40.98
C TYR A 41 17.28 9.56 39.94
N PHE A 42 17.96 10.37 39.14
CA PHE A 42 18.92 9.90 38.14
C PHE A 42 20.06 9.12 38.79
N ASP A 43 20.59 9.66 39.89
CA ASP A 43 21.67 9.07 40.66
C ASP A 43 21.24 7.76 41.36
N HIS A 44 20.01 7.69 41.87
CA HIS A 44 19.46 6.51 42.55
C HIS A 44 19.22 5.33 41.59
N HIS A 45 18.68 5.59 40.40
CA HIS A 45 18.35 4.54 39.43
C HIS A 45 19.57 3.88 38.77
N ILE A 46 20.62 4.66 38.47
CA ILE A 46 21.88 4.14 37.92
C ILE A 46 22.56 3.20 38.93
N VAL A 47 22.49 3.54 40.22
CA VAL A 47 23.22 2.85 41.29
C VAL A 47 22.50 1.60 41.79
N VAL A 48 21.16 1.59 41.85
CA VAL A 48 20.39 0.53 42.52
C VAL A 48 19.76 -0.48 41.54
N HIS A 49 19.51 -0.09 40.28
CA HIS A 49 18.70 -0.88 39.35
C HIS A 49 19.40 -1.28 38.05
N SER A 50 20.65 -0.88 37.80
CA SER A 50 21.44 -1.42 36.69
C SER A 50 22.11 -2.74 37.12
N THR A 51 21.65 -3.87 36.56
CA THR A 51 22.27 -5.20 36.75
C THR A 51 23.33 -5.51 35.69
N SER A 52 23.67 -4.54 34.84
CA SER A 52 24.71 -4.66 33.83
C SER A 52 25.63 -3.45 33.89
N CYS A 53 26.94 -3.69 33.76
CA CYS A 53 27.96 -2.67 33.84
C CYS A 53 27.69 -1.54 32.85
N VAL A 54 27.84 -0.29 33.28
CA VAL A 54 27.59 0.89 32.45
C VAL A 54 28.82 1.14 31.57
N PRO A 55 28.71 1.07 30.23
CA PRO A 55 29.83 1.34 29.35
C PRO A 55 30.18 2.83 29.34
N CYS A 56 31.44 3.15 29.02
CA CYS A 56 31.88 4.52 28.83
C CYS A 56 31.09 5.20 27.69
N LEU A 57 30.75 6.49 27.87
CA LEU A 57 29.98 7.29 26.91
C LEU A 57 30.74 7.58 25.60
N ASN A 58 32.04 7.30 25.54
CA ASN A 58 32.80 7.32 24.30
C ASN A 58 32.65 5.94 23.63
N GLY A 59 31.98 5.89 22.48
CA GLY A 59 31.69 4.64 21.75
C GLY A 59 32.92 3.80 21.35
N ASN A 60 34.13 4.38 21.42
CA ASN A 60 35.39 3.70 21.17
C ASN A 60 36.12 3.26 22.46
N CYS A 61 35.50 3.44 23.64
CA CYS A 61 36.06 3.05 24.92
C CYS A 61 35.35 1.81 25.48
N HIS A 62 36.06 0.69 25.57
CA HIS A 62 35.54 -0.59 26.05
C HIS A 62 35.45 -0.71 27.59
N TYR A 63 35.65 0.39 28.33
CA TYR A 63 35.58 0.36 29.79
C TYR A 63 34.13 0.25 30.28
N GLN A 64 33.90 -0.67 31.20
CA GLN A 64 32.60 -0.93 31.81
C GLN A 64 32.69 -0.72 33.33
N ALA A 65 31.89 0.21 33.85
CA ALA A 65 31.87 0.54 35.26
C ALA A 65 30.79 -0.26 36.00
N SER A 66 31.18 -0.93 37.08
CA SER A 66 30.26 -1.63 37.98
C SER A 66 29.77 -0.76 39.14
N THR A 67 30.37 0.43 39.34
CA THR A 67 30.01 1.37 40.43
C THR A 67 30.20 2.83 40.00
N ARG A 68 29.47 3.76 40.65
CA ARG A 68 29.54 5.21 40.39
C ARG A 68 30.96 5.81 40.54
N PRO A 69 31.74 5.49 41.60
CA PRO A 69 33.10 6.03 41.72
C PRO A 69 34.04 5.53 40.61
N ALA A 70 33.85 4.30 40.14
CA ALA A 70 34.63 3.72 39.05
C ALA A 70 34.33 4.42 37.71
N LEU A 71 33.06 4.68 37.41
CA LEU A 71 32.66 5.42 36.21
C LEU A 71 33.19 6.86 36.25
N GLN A 72 33.09 7.53 37.38
CA GLN A 72 33.51 8.94 37.54
C GLN A 72 35.04 9.07 37.48
N THR A 73 35.78 8.10 38.04
CA THR A 73 37.25 8.01 37.92
C THR A 73 37.68 7.67 36.50
N HIS A 74 36.92 6.83 35.79
CA HIS A 74 37.21 6.50 34.39
C HIS A 74 36.94 7.68 33.46
N LEU A 75 35.79 8.35 33.56
CA LEU A 75 35.44 9.50 32.70
C LEU A 75 36.42 10.67 32.86
N THR A 76 36.98 10.86 34.06
CA THR A 76 38.01 11.89 34.31
C THR A 76 39.40 11.52 33.79
N ARG A 77 39.66 10.23 33.52
CA ARG A 77 40.97 9.70 33.07
C ARG A 77 40.93 9.00 31.72
N CYS A 78 39.78 9.01 31.03
CA CYS A 78 39.61 8.36 29.75
C CYS A 78 40.59 8.98 28.74
N PRO A 79 41.53 8.21 28.17
CA PRO A 79 42.58 8.76 27.29
C PRO A 79 42.01 9.30 25.97
N LEU A 80 40.74 9.02 25.68
CA LEU A 80 39.98 9.50 24.54
C LEU A 80 38.93 10.51 25.03
N LYS A 81 39.36 11.75 25.35
CA LYS A 81 38.45 12.79 25.87
C LYS A 81 37.37 13.17 24.83
N PRO A 82 36.12 13.46 25.25
CA PRO A 82 35.15 14.16 24.40
C PRO A 82 35.61 15.59 24.11
N ASN A 83 35.34 16.07 22.90
CA ASN A 83 35.70 17.40 22.41
C ASN A 83 35.09 18.50 23.32
N PRO A 84 35.88 19.40 23.95
CA PRO A 84 35.41 20.34 24.96
C PRO A 84 34.60 21.55 24.45
N ASN A 85 34.13 21.55 23.20
CA ASN A 85 33.44 22.70 22.60
C ASN A 85 31.91 22.72 22.78
N ILE A 86 31.37 22.25 23.90
CA ILE A 86 29.97 22.52 24.27
C ILE A 86 29.88 22.72 25.80
N ALA A 87 30.12 23.96 26.25
CA ALA A 87 29.14 24.77 27.00
C ALA A 87 29.77 25.80 27.97
N HIS A 88 29.22 27.01 27.89
CA HIS A 88 29.15 28.11 28.88
C HIS A 88 30.31 29.11 29.04
N ALA A 89 30.02 30.37 28.68
CA ALA A 89 30.43 31.54 29.45
C ALA A 89 29.25 32.53 29.59
N ASN A 90 29.22 33.21 30.74
CA ASN A 90 28.09 33.88 31.39
C ASN A 90 27.91 35.38 31.08
N LEU A 91 26.73 35.85 31.50
CA LEU A 91 26.24 37.19 31.85
C LEU A 91 27.22 38.27 32.40
N LEU A 92 26.91 39.52 31.99
CA LEU A 92 27.01 40.86 32.67
C LEU A 92 28.33 41.67 32.73
N HIS A 93 28.21 42.95 32.25
CA HIS A 93 28.98 44.22 32.47
C HIS A 93 30.52 44.19 32.35
N ASP A 94 31.27 45.17 31.82
CA ASP A 94 31.20 46.64 31.86
C ASP A 94 32.15 47.24 30.79
N GLY A 95 32.05 48.54 30.48
CA GLY A 95 33.23 49.37 30.15
C GLY A 95 33.60 49.78 28.71
N SER A 96 33.10 50.97 28.30
CA SER A 96 33.81 52.09 27.62
C SER A 96 34.48 51.97 26.23
N SER A 97 33.97 52.82 25.31
CA SER A 97 34.70 53.76 24.43
C SER A 97 35.55 53.14 23.27
N THR A 98 35.63 53.62 22.02
CA THR A 98 35.55 54.95 21.39
C THR A 98 35.49 54.75 19.86
N HIS A 99 34.90 55.71 19.11
CA HIS A 99 35.26 56.22 17.76
C HIS A 99 35.59 55.19 16.64
N SER A 100 35.07 55.22 15.41
CA SER A 100 34.73 56.34 14.52
C SER A 100 34.14 55.79 13.19
N ALA A 101 33.00 56.33 12.74
CA ALA A 101 32.77 56.60 11.31
C ALA A 101 33.55 57.90 10.95
N PRO A 102 33.69 58.39 9.68
CA PRO A 102 32.87 58.07 8.50
C PRO A 102 33.64 58.10 7.14
N ALA A 103 32.91 57.87 6.04
CA ALA A 103 32.87 58.70 4.80
C ALA A 103 32.52 57.81 3.59
N ASN A 104 31.32 57.88 3.01
CA ASN A 104 30.73 58.90 2.11
C ASN A 104 31.28 58.93 0.67
N LEU A 105 30.30 58.97 -0.25
CA LEU A 105 30.31 59.54 -1.61
C LEU A 105 31.04 58.68 -2.67
N GLN A 106 30.47 58.34 -3.82
CA GLN A 106 29.69 59.20 -4.73
C GLN A 106 28.93 58.37 -5.78
N MET A 107 27.66 58.71 -6.00
CA MET A 107 26.95 58.55 -7.28
C MET A 107 27.42 59.65 -8.25
N PRO A 108 27.34 59.44 -9.58
CA PRO A 108 26.18 59.96 -10.32
C PRO A 108 25.67 59.02 -11.43
N GLY A 109 24.35 59.07 -11.69
CA GLY A 109 23.70 58.50 -12.89
C GLY A 109 23.83 59.44 -14.10
N PRO A 110 22.78 59.60 -14.93
CA PRO A 110 22.05 58.62 -15.74
C PRO A 110 22.10 59.01 -17.24
N SER A 111 21.78 58.10 -18.17
CA SER A 111 21.24 58.51 -19.49
C SER A 111 20.56 57.37 -20.26
N ARG A 112 19.29 57.63 -20.59
CA ARG A 112 18.43 57.06 -21.65
C ARG A 112 18.28 58.17 -22.72
N PRO A 113 17.51 58.04 -23.83
CA PRO A 113 17.10 56.86 -24.63
C PRO A 113 17.26 57.10 -26.16
N SER A 114 17.10 56.05 -27.00
CA SER A 114 16.55 56.23 -28.36
C SER A 114 16.11 54.90 -29.01
N THR A 115 14.85 54.84 -29.41
CA THR A 115 14.21 53.94 -30.40
C THR A 115 13.82 54.78 -31.64
N PRO A 116 13.18 54.27 -32.73
CA PRO A 116 12.97 52.90 -33.25
C PRO A 116 13.29 52.76 -34.77
N ALA A 117 13.20 51.54 -35.36
CA ALA A 117 12.32 51.23 -36.52
C ALA A 117 12.62 49.88 -37.23
N ASN A 118 11.52 49.16 -37.51
CA ASN A 118 11.17 48.33 -38.68
C ASN A 118 11.74 46.90 -38.93
N VAL A 119 10.74 46.02 -39.12
CA VAL A 119 10.64 44.62 -39.63
C VAL A 119 10.46 44.70 -41.17
N PRO A 120 10.82 43.74 -42.08
CA PRO A 120 10.32 42.35 -42.11
C PRO A 120 11.17 41.21 -42.78
N THR A 121 10.58 40.02 -42.69
CA THR A 121 10.79 38.64 -43.23
C THR A 121 11.54 38.40 -44.56
N PRO A 122 11.98 37.13 -44.82
CA PRO A 122 11.35 36.37 -45.92
C PRO A 122 11.27 34.83 -45.74
N GLY A 123 10.36 34.21 -46.53
CA GLY A 123 10.28 32.77 -46.83
C GLY A 123 10.45 32.51 -48.36
N PRO A 124 9.95 31.39 -48.93
CA PRO A 124 10.74 30.20 -49.31
C PRO A 124 10.81 29.94 -50.83
N SER A 125 11.69 29.00 -51.27
CA SER A 125 11.80 28.57 -52.68
C SER A 125 11.67 27.05 -52.88
N ARG A 126 10.98 26.67 -53.98
CA ARG A 126 10.76 25.31 -54.50
C ARG A 126 11.35 25.23 -55.94
N PRO A 127 11.69 24.03 -56.47
CA PRO A 127 12.55 23.88 -57.66
C PRO A 127 11.78 23.60 -58.96
N SER A 128 12.45 23.83 -60.10
CA SER A 128 11.97 23.62 -61.47
C SER A 128 12.64 22.44 -62.20
N THR A 129 11.88 21.88 -63.14
CA THR A 129 12.07 20.71 -64.05
C THR A 129 13.12 20.91 -65.16
N PRO A 130 13.60 19.82 -65.82
CA PRO A 130 14.60 19.87 -66.89
C PRO A 130 14.02 19.69 -68.31
N ALA A 131 14.81 20.07 -69.32
CA ALA A 131 14.50 19.99 -70.75
C ALA A 131 15.29 18.87 -71.47
N ASN A 132 14.73 18.47 -72.61
CA ASN A 132 15.01 17.31 -73.46
C ASN A 132 16.10 17.52 -74.51
N VAL A 133 16.55 16.39 -75.11
CA VAL A 133 16.95 16.10 -76.53
C VAL A 133 18.25 15.26 -76.58
N GLN A 134 18.54 14.31 -77.47
CA GLN A 134 17.87 13.14 -78.10
C GLN A 134 18.94 12.45 -79.01
N MET A 135 19.20 11.14 -78.78
CA MET A 135 19.63 10.05 -79.72
C MET A 135 20.86 10.18 -80.67
N PRO A 136 21.59 9.06 -80.89
CA PRO A 136 21.34 8.22 -82.07
C PRO A 136 21.24 6.70 -81.78
N GLY A 137 20.55 5.96 -82.65
CA GLY A 137 20.28 4.51 -82.55
C GLY A 137 21.33 3.60 -83.22
N PRO A 138 20.94 2.40 -83.70
CA PRO A 138 20.76 1.18 -82.91
C PRO A 138 21.73 0.06 -83.34
N SER A 139 22.09 -0.86 -82.43
CA SER A 139 22.67 -2.17 -82.82
C SER A 139 21.98 -3.32 -82.07
N ARG A 140 21.55 -4.30 -82.85
CA ARG A 140 20.91 -5.56 -82.44
C ARG A 140 21.95 -6.46 -81.79
N THR A 141 21.63 -7.04 -80.62
CA THR A 141 22.02 -8.43 -80.33
C THR A 141 21.19 -9.04 -79.19
N SER A 142 20.44 -10.08 -79.58
CA SER A 142 20.26 -11.35 -78.86
C SER A 142 19.90 -11.34 -77.37
N ILE A 143 18.64 -11.65 -77.10
CA ILE A 143 18.12 -12.20 -75.85
C ILE A 143 18.85 -13.52 -75.53
N THR A 144 19.62 -13.55 -74.44
CA THR A 144 19.94 -14.79 -73.74
C THR A 144 19.31 -14.76 -72.37
N LYS A 145 18.39 -15.72 -72.14
CA LYS A 145 17.80 -16.10 -70.85
C LYS A 145 18.90 -16.17 -69.78
N LYS A 146 18.98 -15.16 -68.93
CA LYS A 146 19.68 -15.27 -67.64
C LYS A 146 18.64 -15.75 -66.62
N LEU A 147 18.67 -17.05 -66.35
CA LEU A 147 18.10 -17.61 -65.12
C LEU A 147 18.66 -16.79 -63.96
N LEU A 148 17.80 -16.03 -63.26
CA LEU A 148 18.17 -15.42 -61.99
C LEU A 148 18.51 -16.57 -61.03
N GLN A 149 19.77 -16.65 -60.64
CA GLN A 149 20.17 -17.38 -59.45
C GLN A 149 19.46 -16.74 -58.24
N PRO A 150 18.98 -17.53 -57.25
CA PRO A 150 18.44 -16.96 -56.03
C PRO A 150 19.55 -16.15 -55.35
N GLY A 151 19.29 -14.85 -55.17
CA GLY A 151 20.16 -13.98 -54.39
C GLY A 151 20.31 -14.47 -52.95
N PRO A 152 21.26 -13.91 -52.19
CA PRO A 152 21.47 -14.29 -50.81
C PRO A 152 20.16 -14.16 -50.02
N MET A 153 19.90 -15.14 -49.14
CA MET A 153 18.71 -15.23 -48.29
C MET A 153 18.35 -13.85 -47.72
N PRO A 154 17.07 -13.44 -47.76
CA PRO A 154 16.66 -12.21 -47.09
C PRO A 154 17.01 -12.31 -45.60
N ASN A 155 17.35 -11.18 -44.97
CA ASN A 155 17.46 -11.07 -43.51
C ASN A 155 16.33 -11.86 -42.82
N PRO A 156 16.57 -12.49 -41.66
CA PRO A 156 15.52 -13.22 -40.95
C PRO A 156 14.29 -12.33 -40.81
N ASP A 157 13.13 -12.86 -41.23
CA ASP A 157 11.84 -12.16 -41.18
C ASP A 157 11.65 -11.58 -39.77
N PRO A 158 11.54 -10.25 -39.59
CA PRO A 158 11.39 -9.65 -38.27
C PRO A 158 10.05 -10.05 -37.60
N TYR A 159 9.08 -10.57 -38.36
CA TYR A 159 7.75 -10.96 -37.87
C TYR A 159 7.35 -12.36 -38.37
N PRO A 160 8.04 -13.42 -37.92
CA PRO A 160 7.68 -14.78 -38.33
C PRO A 160 6.24 -15.10 -37.90
N PRO A 161 5.52 -16.02 -38.59
CA PRO A 161 4.10 -16.26 -38.36
C PRO A 161 3.72 -16.46 -36.89
N ARG A 162 4.56 -17.16 -36.12
CA ARG A 162 4.36 -17.37 -34.67
C ARG A 162 4.27 -16.05 -33.90
N VAL A 163 5.19 -15.10 -34.14
CA VAL A 163 5.20 -13.79 -33.47
C VAL A 163 3.93 -13.01 -33.81
N VAL A 164 3.48 -13.06 -35.07
CA VAL A 164 2.23 -12.39 -35.47
C VAL A 164 1.02 -13.02 -34.80
N LYS A 165 0.96 -14.36 -34.74
CA LYS A 165 -0.14 -15.06 -34.07
C LYS A 165 -0.20 -14.76 -32.57
N ASP A 166 0.96 -14.74 -31.90
CA ASP A 166 1.07 -14.40 -30.50
C ASP A 166 0.63 -12.95 -30.25
N ALA A 167 1.01 -12.00 -31.13
CA ALA A 167 0.55 -10.61 -31.07
C ALA A 167 -0.97 -10.46 -31.28
N VAL A 168 -1.57 -11.21 -32.22
CA VAL A 168 -3.03 -11.24 -32.42
C VAL A 168 -3.74 -11.76 -31.17
N LEU A 169 -3.23 -12.84 -30.56
CA LEU A 169 -3.81 -13.40 -29.36
C LEU A 169 -3.70 -12.44 -28.17
N GLN A 170 -2.53 -11.81 -28.00
CA GLN A 170 -2.28 -10.79 -27.00
C GLN A 170 -3.23 -9.60 -27.15
N PHE A 171 -3.41 -9.09 -28.37
CA PHE A 171 -4.37 -8.01 -28.66
C PHE A 171 -5.78 -8.35 -28.14
N TYR A 172 -6.28 -9.56 -28.40
CA TYR A 172 -7.60 -9.95 -27.90
C TYR A 172 -7.69 -10.07 -26.38
N VAL A 173 -6.61 -10.53 -25.73
CA VAL A 173 -6.56 -10.61 -24.26
C VAL A 173 -6.51 -9.22 -23.63
N GLU A 174 -5.78 -8.27 -24.21
CA GLU A 174 -5.73 -6.88 -23.74
C GLU A 174 -7.11 -6.20 -23.86
N LEU A 175 -7.83 -6.42 -24.97
CA LEU A 175 -9.20 -5.92 -25.12
C LEU A 175 -10.13 -6.43 -24.01
N GLU A 176 -10.08 -7.71 -23.68
CA GLU A 176 -10.98 -8.30 -22.68
C GLU A 176 -10.50 -8.09 -21.23
N GLY A 177 -9.20 -8.17 -20.97
CA GLY A 177 -8.61 -8.11 -19.64
C GLY A 177 -8.26 -6.69 -19.19
N GLU A 178 -7.56 -5.91 -20.02
CA GLU A 178 -7.10 -4.57 -19.65
C GLU A 178 -8.15 -3.49 -19.94
N HIS A 179 -8.71 -3.51 -21.14
CA HIS A 179 -9.76 -2.58 -21.55
C HIS A 179 -11.16 -2.99 -21.08
N VAL A 180 -11.30 -4.23 -20.60
CA VAL A 180 -12.54 -4.75 -19.99
C VAL A 180 -13.72 -4.72 -20.95
N LEU A 181 -13.47 -4.97 -22.24
CA LEU A 181 -14.52 -5.03 -23.24
C LEU A 181 -15.38 -6.30 -23.07
N PRO A 182 -16.71 -6.21 -23.27
CA PRO A 182 -17.58 -7.38 -23.32
C PRO A 182 -17.13 -8.34 -24.43
N SER A 183 -17.23 -9.64 -24.20
CA SER A 183 -16.82 -10.64 -25.21
C SER A 183 -17.65 -10.56 -26.49
N SER A 184 -18.89 -10.04 -26.43
CA SER A 184 -19.71 -9.71 -27.60
C SER A 184 -19.12 -8.56 -28.42
N THR A 185 -18.63 -7.50 -27.76
CA THR A 185 -17.96 -6.38 -28.43
C THR A 185 -16.66 -6.86 -29.10
N VAL A 186 -15.88 -7.68 -28.41
CA VAL A 186 -14.64 -8.25 -28.96
C VAL A 186 -14.94 -9.19 -30.13
N GLN A 187 -16.07 -9.91 -30.08
CA GLN A 187 -16.54 -10.70 -31.21
C GLN A 187 -16.84 -9.82 -32.43
N THR A 188 -17.51 -8.69 -32.25
CA THR A 188 -17.72 -7.72 -33.34
C THR A 188 -16.40 -7.19 -33.90
N ILE A 189 -15.43 -6.87 -33.04
CA ILE A 189 -14.09 -6.44 -33.49
C ILE A 189 -13.43 -7.52 -34.34
N SER A 190 -13.47 -8.77 -33.89
CA SER A 190 -12.92 -9.91 -34.63
C SER A 190 -13.57 -10.11 -35.99
N GLU A 191 -14.88 -9.96 -36.09
CA GLU A 191 -15.61 -10.04 -37.37
C GLU A 191 -15.23 -8.91 -38.32
N LYS A 192 -15.01 -7.68 -37.79
CA LYS A 192 -14.52 -6.56 -38.60
C LYS A 192 -13.10 -6.78 -39.09
N ILE A 193 -12.20 -7.30 -38.25
CA ILE A 193 -10.83 -7.64 -38.66
C ILE A 193 -10.85 -8.70 -39.76
N SER A 194 -11.67 -9.74 -39.62
CA SER A 194 -11.88 -10.76 -40.67
C SER A 194 -12.31 -10.13 -41.99
N LYS A 195 -13.32 -9.25 -41.96
CA LYS A 195 -13.81 -8.59 -43.17
C LYS A 195 -12.77 -7.64 -43.80
N PHE A 196 -12.01 -6.91 -42.99
CA PHE A 196 -10.95 -6.04 -43.49
C PHE A 196 -9.81 -6.82 -44.14
N SER A 197 -9.41 -7.96 -43.56
CA SER A 197 -8.39 -8.82 -44.16
C SER A 197 -8.88 -9.46 -45.46
N GLU A 198 -10.14 -9.91 -45.54
CA GLU A 198 -10.76 -10.38 -46.79
C GLU A 198 -10.74 -9.31 -47.91
N MET A 199 -11.14 -8.07 -47.58
CA MET A 199 -11.16 -6.96 -48.55
C MET A 199 -9.75 -6.59 -49.01
N SER A 200 -8.79 -6.54 -48.08
CA SER A 200 -7.38 -6.27 -48.38
C SER A 200 -6.81 -7.35 -49.29
N HIS A 201 -7.03 -8.63 -48.96
CA HIS A 201 -6.65 -9.77 -49.78
C HIS A 201 -7.24 -9.68 -51.18
N HIS A 202 -8.53 -9.37 -51.33
CA HIS A 202 -9.15 -9.23 -52.65
C HIS A 202 -8.47 -8.14 -53.50
N SER A 203 -8.21 -6.97 -52.91
CA SER A 203 -7.54 -5.85 -53.60
C SER A 203 -6.10 -6.18 -54.01
N LEU A 204 -5.33 -6.75 -53.07
CA LEU A 204 -3.93 -7.12 -53.29
C LEU A 204 -3.80 -8.30 -54.27
N LYS A 205 -4.66 -9.32 -54.18
CA LYS A 205 -4.74 -10.42 -55.16
C LYS A 205 -4.95 -9.89 -56.56
N ARG A 206 -5.91 -8.99 -56.75
CA ARG A 206 -6.20 -8.40 -58.07
C ARG A 206 -5.00 -7.62 -58.62
N THR A 207 -4.31 -6.87 -57.77
CA THR A 207 -3.13 -6.08 -58.17
C THR A 207 -1.96 -7.00 -58.51
N LEU A 208 -1.67 -7.98 -57.66
CA LEU A 208 -0.60 -8.95 -57.86
C LEU A 208 -0.81 -9.78 -59.14
N VAL A 209 -2.04 -10.25 -59.39
CA VAL A 209 -2.36 -10.97 -60.63
C VAL A 209 -2.08 -10.11 -61.87
N LYS A 210 -2.48 -8.83 -61.86
CA LYS A 210 -2.23 -7.92 -62.99
C LYS A 210 -0.74 -7.70 -63.24
N GLU A 211 0.04 -7.50 -62.19
CA GLU A 211 1.50 -7.31 -62.32
C GLU A 211 2.22 -8.58 -62.76
N LEU A 212 1.84 -9.75 -62.24
CA LEU A 212 2.45 -11.01 -62.68
C LEU A 212 2.10 -11.34 -64.14
N MET A 213 0.88 -10.99 -64.59
CA MET A 213 0.48 -11.09 -65.99
C MET A 213 1.29 -10.14 -66.88
N SER A 214 1.53 -8.89 -66.44
CA SER A 214 2.32 -7.91 -67.21
C SER A 214 3.78 -8.34 -67.40
N LEU A 215 4.29 -9.18 -66.49
CA LEU A 215 5.62 -9.80 -66.56
C LEU A 215 5.67 -11.08 -67.42
N GLY A 216 4.55 -11.49 -68.02
CA GLY A 216 4.48 -12.65 -68.92
C GLY A 216 4.52 -14.02 -68.21
N ILE A 217 4.12 -14.08 -66.94
CA ILE A 217 4.05 -15.33 -66.17
C ILE A 217 2.78 -16.10 -66.56
N GLU A 218 2.87 -17.42 -66.71
CA GLU A 218 1.75 -18.28 -67.06
C GLU A 218 0.66 -18.31 -65.97
N ASN A 219 -0.61 -18.37 -66.38
CA ASN A 219 -1.78 -18.28 -65.48
C ASN A 219 -1.78 -19.31 -64.35
N ASP A 220 -1.36 -20.55 -64.60
CA ASP A 220 -1.32 -21.61 -63.59
C ASP A 220 -0.26 -21.31 -62.51
N SER A 221 0.87 -20.74 -62.93
CA SER A 221 1.93 -20.29 -62.02
C SER A 221 1.46 -19.08 -61.20
N ILE A 222 0.71 -18.15 -61.79
CA ILE A 222 0.11 -17.02 -61.09
C ILE A 222 -0.87 -17.51 -60.02
N ALA A 223 -1.77 -18.43 -60.38
CA ALA A 223 -2.75 -18.99 -59.43
C ALA A 223 -2.06 -19.69 -58.24
N SER A 224 -0.99 -20.46 -58.50
CA SER A 224 -0.21 -21.14 -57.47
C SER A 224 0.49 -20.14 -56.53
N VAL A 225 1.17 -19.13 -57.07
CA VAL A 225 1.87 -18.10 -56.29
C VAL A 225 0.89 -17.32 -55.44
N VAL A 226 -0.18 -16.80 -56.05
CA VAL A 226 -1.20 -16.02 -55.34
C VAL A 226 -1.82 -16.84 -54.22
N ASN A 227 -2.24 -18.08 -54.47
CA ASN A 227 -2.81 -18.92 -53.41
C ASN A 227 -1.81 -19.16 -52.27
N LYS A 228 -0.55 -19.49 -52.57
CA LYS A 228 0.49 -19.69 -51.55
C LYS A 228 0.75 -18.43 -50.72
N THR A 229 0.87 -17.27 -51.36
CA THR A 229 1.15 -16.01 -50.68
C THR A 229 0.06 -15.65 -49.69
N PHE A 230 -1.21 -15.72 -50.08
CA PHE A 230 -2.31 -15.32 -49.19
C PHE A 230 -2.70 -16.41 -48.17
N LEU A 231 -2.47 -17.69 -48.48
CA LEU A 231 -2.58 -18.77 -47.47
C LEU A 231 -1.47 -18.73 -46.43
N SER A 232 -0.40 -17.95 -46.63
CA SER A 232 0.64 -17.74 -45.62
C SER A 232 0.37 -16.60 -44.65
N ASP A 233 -0.72 -15.83 -44.83
CA ASP A 233 -1.06 -14.71 -43.93
C ASP A 233 -1.60 -15.24 -42.58
N PRO A 234 -0.82 -15.11 -41.48
CA PRO A 234 -1.24 -15.61 -40.17
C PRO A 234 -2.45 -14.88 -39.61
N VAL A 235 -2.61 -13.57 -39.88
CA VAL A 235 -3.76 -12.80 -39.38
C VAL A 235 -5.02 -13.27 -40.07
N PHE A 236 -5.00 -13.40 -41.39
CA PHE A 236 -6.15 -13.93 -42.13
C PHE A 236 -6.49 -15.34 -41.67
N ASN A 237 -5.51 -16.24 -41.61
CA ASN A 237 -5.73 -17.64 -41.28
C ASN A 237 -6.36 -17.85 -39.89
N MET A 238 -5.90 -17.13 -38.87
CA MET A 238 -6.48 -17.24 -37.52
C MET A 238 -7.96 -16.80 -37.46
N HIS A 239 -8.40 -15.92 -38.35
CA HIS A 239 -9.79 -15.44 -38.39
C HIS A 239 -10.70 -16.32 -39.27
N HIS A 240 -10.15 -17.31 -39.98
CA HIS A 240 -10.87 -18.17 -40.90
C HIS A 240 -10.68 -19.66 -40.55
N LYS A 241 -11.49 -20.55 -41.13
CA LYS A 241 -11.46 -22.00 -40.84
C LYS A 241 -10.22 -22.73 -41.37
N GLN A 242 -9.18 -21.99 -41.76
CA GLN A 242 -8.00 -22.49 -42.46
C GLN A 242 -6.82 -22.75 -41.53
N ASP A 243 -6.87 -22.25 -40.29
CA ASP A 243 -5.87 -22.49 -39.24
C ASP A 243 -6.41 -23.42 -38.13
N VAL A 244 -5.51 -24.06 -37.38
CA VAL A 244 -5.86 -24.78 -36.15
C VAL A 244 -6.02 -23.79 -34.99
N GLU A 245 -5.29 -22.68 -35.03
CA GLU A 245 -5.23 -21.65 -33.98
C GLU A 245 -6.21 -20.52 -34.28
N GLN A 246 -7.51 -20.81 -34.18
CA GLN A 246 -8.55 -19.87 -34.59
C GLN A 246 -8.99 -18.90 -33.48
N VAL A 247 -9.30 -17.67 -33.89
CA VAL A 247 -9.84 -16.58 -33.05
C VAL A 247 -11.18 -16.04 -33.57
N SER A 248 -11.78 -16.71 -34.55
CA SER A 248 -13.00 -16.27 -35.25
C SER A 248 -14.26 -16.22 -34.37
N SER A 249 -14.32 -17.02 -33.30
CA SER A 249 -15.45 -17.04 -32.36
C SER A 249 -15.00 -16.89 -30.92
N ILE A 250 -15.91 -16.44 -30.04
CA ILE A 250 -15.66 -16.35 -28.59
C ILE A 250 -15.13 -17.68 -28.04
N TYR A 251 -15.74 -18.81 -28.42
CA TYR A 251 -15.32 -20.13 -27.94
C TYR A 251 -13.89 -20.46 -28.36
N LEU A 252 -13.56 -20.27 -29.65
CA LEU A 252 -12.23 -20.59 -30.19
C LEU A 252 -11.16 -19.68 -29.59
N ARG A 253 -11.44 -18.36 -29.45
CA ARG A 253 -10.55 -17.43 -28.74
C ARG A 253 -10.29 -17.88 -27.31
N LYS A 254 -11.35 -18.13 -26.53
CA LYS A 254 -11.21 -18.57 -25.15
C LYS A 254 -10.41 -19.86 -25.02
N LYS A 255 -10.62 -20.82 -25.93
CA LYS A 255 -9.86 -22.08 -25.97
C LYS A 255 -8.38 -21.82 -26.26
N LEU A 256 -8.07 -21.07 -27.33
CA LEU A 256 -6.70 -20.78 -27.73
C LEU A 256 -5.94 -19.98 -26.66
N MET A 257 -6.60 -19.00 -26.04
CA MET A 257 -6.04 -18.24 -24.91
C MET A 257 -5.63 -19.16 -23.76
N LYS A 258 -6.48 -20.12 -23.39
CA LYS A 258 -6.19 -21.10 -22.33
C LYS A 258 -5.02 -22.03 -22.67
N GLU A 259 -4.86 -22.36 -23.94
CA GLU A 259 -3.82 -23.29 -24.41
C GLU A 259 -2.45 -22.62 -24.58
N ARG A 260 -2.42 -21.33 -24.98
CA ARG A 260 -1.19 -20.64 -25.40
C ARG A 260 -0.68 -19.62 -24.39
N LEU A 261 -1.54 -19.07 -23.53
CA LEU A 261 -1.18 -18.02 -22.60
C LEU A 261 -1.07 -18.53 -21.17
N PRO A 262 -0.31 -17.83 -20.30
CA PRO A 262 -0.26 -18.07 -18.86
C PRO A 262 -1.60 -17.75 -18.17
N TYR A 263 -2.63 -18.55 -18.45
CA TYR A 263 -3.99 -18.36 -17.96
C TYR A 263 -4.40 -19.49 -17.00
N VAL A 264 -4.98 -19.13 -15.86
CA VAL A 264 -5.57 -20.07 -14.90
C VAL A 264 -7.09 -20.00 -15.02
N SER A 265 -7.77 -21.14 -15.22
CA SER A 265 -9.24 -21.14 -15.33
C SER A 265 -9.90 -21.01 -13.95
N PRO A 266 -10.87 -20.10 -13.77
CA PRO A 266 -11.69 -20.10 -12.57
C PRO A 266 -12.52 -21.39 -12.47
N VAL A 267 -12.60 -21.95 -11.26
CA VAL A 267 -13.35 -23.16 -10.92
C VAL A 267 -14.60 -22.77 -10.11
N GLU A 268 -15.76 -23.28 -10.52
CA GLU A 268 -17.03 -23.05 -9.83
C GLU A 268 -17.12 -23.89 -8.54
N VAL A 269 -17.64 -23.29 -7.47
CA VAL A 269 -17.89 -23.91 -6.17
C VAL A 269 -19.37 -23.83 -5.86
N PHE A 270 -20.04 -24.98 -5.76
CA PHE A 270 -21.46 -25.08 -5.46
C PHE A 270 -21.73 -25.05 -3.95
N LEU A 271 -22.55 -24.11 -3.48
CA LEU A 271 -22.83 -23.83 -2.06
C LEU A 271 -24.27 -24.21 -1.67
N GLY A 272 -24.91 -25.06 -2.47
CA GLY A 272 -26.31 -25.43 -2.31
C GLY A 272 -27.26 -24.51 -3.09
N ARG A 273 -28.51 -24.45 -2.63
CA ARG A 273 -29.58 -23.67 -3.28
C ARG A 273 -30.19 -22.67 -2.31
N ASP A 274 -30.73 -21.58 -2.84
CA ASP A 274 -31.56 -20.66 -2.06
C ASP A 274 -32.99 -21.20 -1.87
N GLU A 275 -33.81 -20.47 -1.11
CA GLU A 275 -35.21 -20.84 -0.85
C GLU A 275 -36.08 -20.88 -2.12
N SER A 276 -35.62 -20.28 -3.22
CA SER A 276 -36.26 -20.30 -4.54
C SER A 276 -35.72 -21.42 -5.44
N GLY A 277 -34.81 -22.26 -4.95
CA GLY A 277 -34.18 -23.35 -5.69
C GLY A 277 -33.04 -22.93 -6.63
N LYS A 278 -32.64 -21.65 -6.64
CA LYS A 278 -31.53 -21.17 -7.47
C LYS A 278 -30.18 -21.56 -6.87
N PRO A 279 -29.19 -21.90 -7.70
CA PRO A 279 -27.87 -22.29 -7.20
C PRO A 279 -27.16 -21.11 -6.53
N LYS A 280 -26.54 -21.38 -5.37
CA LYS A 280 -25.59 -20.50 -4.71
C LYS A 280 -24.19 -20.90 -5.17
N LEU A 281 -23.48 -19.97 -5.80
CA LEU A 281 -22.18 -20.24 -6.42
C LEU A 281 -21.10 -19.29 -5.89
N GLY A 282 -19.87 -19.80 -5.82
CA GLY A 282 -18.61 -19.06 -5.71
C GLY A 282 -17.64 -19.49 -6.82
N HIS A 283 -16.60 -18.71 -7.07
CA HIS A 283 -15.58 -19.01 -8.08
C HIS A 283 -14.19 -18.86 -7.47
N ARG A 284 -13.34 -19.85 -7.68
CA ARG A 284 -11.97 -19.87 -7.18
C ARG A 284 -10.95 -19.93 -8.30
N VAL A 285 -9.76 -19.42 -8.04
CA VAL A 285 -8.59 -19.55 -8.92
C VAL A 285 -7.55 -20.39 -8.18
N SER A 286 -6.94 -21.37 -8.85
CA SER A 286 -5.90 -22.20 -8.23
C SER A 286 -4.68 -21.35 -7.88
N VAL A 287 -4.31 -21.35 -6.60
CA VAL A 287 -3.08 -20.67 -6.14
C VAL A 287 -1.86 -21.43 -6.65
N LYS A 288 -1.91 -22.76 -6.67
CA LYS A 288 -0.83 -23.60 -7.18
C LYS A 288 -0.47 -23.25 -8.63
N GLU A 289 -1.45 -23.32 -9.53
CA GLU A 289 -1.24 -23.02 -10.96
C GLU A 289 -0.77 -21.57 -11.16
N THR A 290 -1.32 -20.63 -10.38
CA THR A 290 -0.92 -19.22 -10.46
C THR A 290 0.55 -19.02 -10.06
N LEU A 291 1.00 -19.63 -8.96
CA LEU A 291 2.40 -19.55 -8.52
C LEU A 291 3.34 -20.26 -9.49
N GLU A 292 2.97 -21.41 -10.04
CA GLU A 292 3.76 -22.13 -11.05
C GLU A 292 3.95 -21.32 -12.34
N ILE A 293 2.97 -20.48 -12.70
CA ILE A 293 3.09 -19.52 -13.80
C ILE A 293 4.03 -18.38 -13.41
N LEU A 294 3.82 -17.76 -12.24
CA LEU A 294 4.60 -16.62 -11.76
C LEU A 294 6.09 -16.94 -11.63
N LEU A 295 6.43 -18.14 -11.17
CA LEU A 295 7.81 -18.62 -11.01
C LEU A 295 8.55 -18.81 -12.35
N ARG A 296 7.86 -18.71 -13.50
CA ARG A 296 8.49 -18.71 -14.83
C ARG A 296 9.16 -17.38 -15.15
N ASP A 297 8.71 -16.27 -14.52
CA ASP A 297 9.35 -14.96 -14.66
C ASP A 297 10.66 -14.95 -13.83
N PRO A 298 11.83 -14.76 -14.48
CA PRO A 298 13.12 -14.77 -13.79
C PRO A 298 13.23 -13.75 -12.66
N LYS A 299 12.58 -12.58 -12.79
CA LYS A 299 12.61 -11.54 -11.76
C LYS A 299 11.79 -11.94 -10.54
N VAL A 300 10.62 -12.53 -10.75
CA VAL A 300 9.78 -13.06 -9.66
C VAL A 300 10.53 -14.15 -8.91
N LYS A 301 11.17 -15.06 -9.64
CA LYS A 301 11.98 -16.13 -9.06
C LYS A 301 13.16 -15.57 -8.26
N ALA A 302 13.88 -14.58 -8.79
CA ALA A 302 15.00 -13.95 -8.11
C ALA A 302 14.60 -13.29 -6.79
N GLU A 303 13.47 -12.58 -6.75
CA GLU A 303 12.95 -11.98 -5.51
C GLU A 303 12.60 -13.05 -4.46
N ILE A 304 11.98 -14.16 -4.87
CA ILE A 304 11.66 -15.27 -3.96
C ILE A 304 12.94 -15.92 -3.43
N LEU A 305 13.91 -16.24 -4.30
CA LEU A 305 15.15 -16.87 -3.87
C LEU A 305 15.95 -15.98 -2.93
N LYS A 306 16.05 -14.68 -3.23
CA LYS A 306 16.69 -13.68 -2.36
C LYS A 306 16.08 -13.64 -0.95
N SER A 307 14.78 -13.86 -0.84
CA SER A 307 14.10 -13.87 0.46
C SER A 307 14.47 -15.07 1.34
N PHE A 308 15.00 -16.15 0.78
CA PHE A 308 15.39 -17.36 1.55
C PHE A 308 16.70 -17.18 2.31
N ASP A 309 17.51 -16.22 1.90
CA ASP A 309 18.76 -15.85 2.57
C ASP A 309 18.56 -14.75 3.62
N PHE A 310 17.32 -14.28 3.80
CA PHE A 310 17.01 -13.24 4.78
C PHE A 310 17.03 -13.78 6.21
N GLU A 311 17.78 -13.11 7.08
CA GLU A 311 17.76 -13.33 8.52
C GLU A 311 17.17 -12.08 9.20
N PRO A 312 16.22 -12.23 10.15
CA PRO A 312 15.61 -11.10 10.86
C PRO A 312 16.65 -10.21 11.56
N SER A 313 16.53 -8.89 11.40
CA SER A 313 17.54 -7.95 11.91
C SER A 313 17.67 -7.98 13.43
N GLU A 314 18.89 -7.96 13.97
CA GLU A 314 19.14 -7.91 15.43
C GLU A 314 19.46 -6.50 15.96
N ASP A 315 19.43 -5.49 15.09
CA ASP A 315 19.77 -4.09 15.41
C ASP A 315 18.67 -3.33 16.20
N GLY A 316 17.58 -4.01 16.57
CA GLY A 316 16.46 -3.41 17.29
C GLY A 316 15.56 -2.51 16.43
N VAL A 317 15.69 -2.56 15.10
CA VAL A 317 14.85 -1.82 14.15
C VAL A 317 13.91 -2.77 13.41
N LEU A 318 12.62 -2.43 13.41
CA LEU A 318 11.59 -3.15 12.67
C LEU A 318 11.31 -2.43 11.35
N ARG A 319 11.46 -3.10 10.22
CA ARG A 319 11.33 -2.52 8.85
C ARG A 319 10.23 -3.19 8.06
N ASP A 320 10.00 -4.46 8.33
CA ASP A 320 8.96 -5.27 7.71
C ASP A 320 8.41 -6.32 8.70
N PHE A 321 7.38 -7.07 8.28
CA PHE A 321 6.83 -8.17 9.07
C PHE A 321 7.85 -9.27 9.36
N THR A 322 8.89 -9.37 8.55
CA THR A 322 9.97 -10.33 8.71
C THR A 322 10.86 -10.04 9.93
N ASP A 323 10.85 -8.80 10.45
CA ASP A 323 11.59 -8.46 11.68
C ASP A 323 10.80 -8.81 12.96
N GLY A 324 9.47 -8.94 12.82
CA GLY A 324 8.54 -9.19 13.91
C GLY A 324 8.68 -10.58 14.53
N SER A 325 8.29 -10.71 15.81
CA SER A 325 8.43 -11.97 16.54
C SER A 325 7.62 -13.13 15.92
N ALA A 326 6.47 -12.85 15.30
CA ALA A 326 5.65 -13.86 14.65
C ALA A 326 6.39 -14.55 13.48
N PHE A 327 7.11 -13.76 12.67
CA PHE A 327 7.88 -14.32 11.57
C PHE A 327 9.10 -15.09 12.06
N ARG A 328 9.78 -14.61 13.11
CA ARG A 328 10.88 -15.35 13.77
C ARG A 328 10.43 -16.72 14.28
N GLU A 329 9.21 -16.82 14.82
CA GLU A 329 8.62 -18.10 15.21
C GLU A 329 8.33 -18.99 14.00
N HIS A 330 7.86 -18.41 12.89
CA HIS A 330 7.62 -19.13 11.65
C HIS A 330 8.90 -19.72 11.05
N LEU A 331 10.01 -18.97 11.04
CA LEU A 331 11.31 -19.42 10.51
C LEU A 331 11.87 -20.66 11.23
N LYS A 332 11.47 -20.91 12.49
CA LYS A 332 11.82 -22.13 13.22
C LYS A 332 11.19 -23.38 12.62
N ILE A 333 10.12 -23.23 11.84
CA ILE A 333 9.36 -24.30 11.21
C ILE A 333 9.89 -24.53 9.79
N HIS A 334 9.95 -23.46 8.99
CA HIS A 334 10.44 -23.51 7.62
C HIS A 334 11.46 -22.39 7.38
N LYS A 335 12.72 -22.77 7.11
CA LYS A 335 13.75 -21.79 6.72
C LYS A 335 13.55 -21.27 5.29
N LYS A 336 13.23 -22.16 4.34
CA LYS A 336 12.86 -21.82 2.97
C LYS A 336 11.37 -22.02 2.78
N CYS A 337 10.63 -20.95 2.51
CA CYS A 337 9.19 -21.02 2.32
C CYS A 337 8.68 -19.88 1.43
N ILE A 338 7.73 -20.20 0.55
CA ILE A 338 6.94 -19.17 -0.14
C ILE A 338 5.80 -18.78 0.78
N HIS A 339 5.80 -17.53 1.19
CA HIS A 339 4.84 -16.97 2.11
C HIS A 339 3.66 -16.34 1.35
N LEU A 340 2.45 -16.61 1.79
CA LEU A 340 1.24 -15.99 1.29
C LEU A 340 0.63 -15.11 2.38
N ILE A 341 0.35 -13.86 2.01
CA ILE A 341 -0.43 -12.95 2.85
C ILE A 341 -1.79 -12.79 2.18
N LEU A 342 -2.84 -13.24 2.87
CA LEU A 342 -4.20 -13.24 2.35
C LEU A 342 -4.93 -11.97 2.75
N PHE A 343 -5.91 -11.60 1.94
CA PHE A 343 -6.79 -10.46 2.19
C PHE A 343 -8.22 -10.81 1.84
N GLN A 344 -9.16 -10.37 2.66
CA GLN A 344 -10.58 -10.49 2.36
C GLN A 344 -11.27 -9.16 2.56
N ASP A 345 -12.12 -8.82 1.60
CA ASP A 345 -12.95 -7.63 1.68
C ASP A 345 -14.22 -7.82 0.84
N ALA A 346 -15.24 -7.00 1.11
CA ALA A 346 -16.50 -6.99 0.40
C ALA A 346 -16.72 -5.65 -0.32
N PHE A 347 -17.20 -5.72 -1.56
CA PHE A 347 -17.43 -4.54 -2.38
C PHE A 347 -18.75 -4.64 -3.16
N GLU A 348 -19.34 -3.47 -3.44
CA GLU A 348 -20.62 -3.37 -4.10
C GLU A 348 -20.49 -2.75 -5.50
N HIS A 349 -21.23 -3.31 -6.46
CA HIS A 349 -21.20 -2.85 -7.86
C HIS A 349 -22.18 -1.72 -8.16
N ASN A 350 -23.17 -1.48 -7.29
CA ASN A 350 -24.23 -0.50 -7.54
C ASN A 350 -24.65 0.23 -6.26
N PRO A 351 -23.96 1.34 -5.90
CA PRO A 351 -24.21 2.06 -4.64
C PRO A 351 -25.55 2.83 -4.59
N PHE A 352 -26.22 3.01 -5.75
CA PHE A 352 -27.47 3.76 -5.87
C PHE A 352 -28.53 2.97 -6.68
N GLY A 353 -29.76 2.89 -6.16
CA GLY A 353 -30.93 2.29 -6.86
C GLY A 353 -31.60 1.11 -6.14
N PRO A 354 -32.71 0.55 -6.70
CA PRO A 354 -33.51 -0.51 -6.10
C PRO A 354 -32.83 -1.88 -6.02
N SER A 355 -31.61 -2.02 -6.58
CA SER A 355 -30.78 -3.23 -6.51
C SER A 355 -29.61 -3.12 -5.51
N LYS A 356 -29.60 -2.09 -4.64
CA LYS A 356 -28.61 -1.94 -3.58
C LYS A 356 -28.59 -3.19 -2.67
N GLY A 357 -27.40 -3.70 -2.36
CA GLY A 357 -27.13 -4.93 -1.61
C GLY A 357 -27.25 -6.22 -2.43
N LYS A 358 -27.86 -6.19 -3.64
CA LYS A 358 -28.12 -7.42 -4.41
C LYS A 358 -26.86 -8.10 -4.94
N TYR A 359 -25.83 -7.30 -5.24
CA TYR A 359 -24.58 -7.78 -5.83
C TYR A 359 -23.35 -7.36 -4.99
N LYS A 360 -23.46 -7.46 -3.67
CA LYS A 360 -22.30 -7.31 -2.79
C LYS A 360 -21.42 -8.56 -2.93
N THR A 361 -20.22 -8.36 -3.46
CA THR A 361 -19.25 -9.42 -3.75
C THR A 361 -18.20 -9.45 -2.66
N ILE A 362 -17.89 -10.63 -2.16
CA ILE A 362 -16.74 -10.89 -1.30
C ILE A 362 -15.62 -11.39 -2.19
N GLY A 363 -14.48 -10.69 -2.13
CA GLY A 363 -13.25 -11.12 -2.76
C GLY A 363 -12.25 -11.60 -1.72
N MET A 364 -11.52 -12.65 -2.06
CA MET A 364 -10.33 -13.07 -1.33
C MET A 364 -9.13 -13.02 -2.27
N TYR A 365 -8.09 -12.34 -1.82
CA TYR A 365 -6.88 -12.07 -2.57
C TYR A 365 -5.67 -12.53 -1.79
N TYR A 366 -4.52 -12.57 -2.44
CA TYR A 366 -3.24 -12.79 -1.79
C TYR A 366 -2.12 -12.00 -2.46
N VAL A 367 -1.06 -11.75 -1.72
CA VAL A 367 0.25 -11.33 -2.24
C VAL A 367 1.30 -12.33 -1.82
N ILE A 368 2.35 -12.46 -2.63
CA ILE A 368 3.55 -13.22 -2.26
C ILE A 368 4.31 -12.40 -1.21
N GLY A 369 4.38 -12.91 0.01
CA GLY A 369 5.02 -12.27 1.17
C GLY A 369 6.52 -12.08 1.00
N ASN A 370 7.16 -12.91 0.16
CA ASN A 370 8.60 -12.86 -0.13
C ASN A 370 9.01 -11.63 -0.94
N PHE A 371 8.08 -10.96 -1.61
CA PHE A 371 8.38 -9.72 -2.32
C PHE A 371 8.69 -8.59 -1.34
N SER A 372 9.63 -7.73 -1.75
CA SER A 372 9.91 -6.50 -1.03
C SER A 372 8.65 -5.64 -0.85
N PRO A 373 8.57 -4.82 0.21
CA PRO A 373 7.39 -4.02 0.51
C PRO A 373 6.91 -3.14 -0.66
N GLU A 374 7.84 -2.60 -1.45
CA GLU A 374 7.55 -1.79 -2.64
C GLU A 374 6.70 -2.54 -3.67
N PHE A 375 6.99 -3.82 -3.91
CA PHE A 375 6.22 -4.66 -4.84
C PHE A 375 4.92 -5.16 -4.21
N ARG A 376 4.92 -5.58 -2.93
CA ARG A 376 3.69 -6.03 -2.24
C ARG A 376 2.59 -4.97 -2.22
N SER A 377 2.96 -3.69 -2.28
CA SER A 377 2.02 -2.57 -2.33
C SER A 377 1.36 -2.35 -3.70
N LYS A 378 1.78 -3.01 -4.79
CA LYS A 378 1.27 -2.75 -6.15
C LYS A 378 0.02 -3.58 -6.45
N VAL A 379 -0.98 -2.96 -7.09
CA VAL A 379 -2.33 -3.53 -7.29
C VAL A 379 -2.33 -4.75 -8.24
N ASP A 380 -1.41 -4.76 -9.20
CA ASP A 380 -1.15 -5.86 -10.12
C ASP A 380 -0.52 -7.08 -9.41
N LYS A 381 0.17 -6.88 -8.28
CA LYS A 381 0.73 -7.96 -7.43
C LYS A 381 -0.28 -8.56 -6.45
N ILE A 382 -1.48 -7.97 -6.34
CA ILE A 382 -2.61 -8.53 -5.59
C ILE A 382 -3.30 -9.57 -6.48
N LEU A 383 -3.15 -10.84 -6.13
CA LEU A 383 -3.62 -11.99 -6.89
C LEU A 383 -4.98 -12.46 -6.39
N LEU A 384 -5.84 -12.92 -7.29
CA LEU A 384 -7.18 -13.41 -6.94
C LEU A 384 -7.12 -14.86 -6.47
N ALA A 385 -7.78 -15.16 -5.34
CA ALA A 385 -8.06 -16.53 -4.90
C ALA A 385 -9.54 -16.88 -5.07
N PHE A 386 -10.47 -16.03 -4.60
CA PHE A 386 -11.92 -16.33 -4.61
C PHE A 386 -12.78 -15.09 -4.87
N LEU A 387 -13.92 -15.31 -5.54
CA LEU A 387 -15.04 -14.36 -5.63
C LEU A 387 -16.36 -15.08 -5.33
N LEU A 388 -17.19 -14.49 -4.47
CA LEU A 388 -18.56 -14.96 -4.22
C LEU A 388 -19.51 -13.81 -3.91
N LEU A 389 -20.82 -14.03 -4.01
CA LEU A 389 -21.81 -13.05 -3.55
C LEU A 389 -22.07 -13.24 -2.05
N GLU A 390 -22.05 -12.16 -1.27
CA GLU A 390 -22.27 -12.20 0.19
C GLU A 390 -23.59 -12.88 0.55
N ARG A 391 -24.65 -12.61 -0.21
CA ARG A 391 -25.96 -13.24 -0.01
C ARG A 391 -25.93 -14.77 -0.12
N HIS A 392 -24.97 -15.35 -0.84
CA HIS A 392 -24.82 -16.80 -0.97
C HIS A 392 -24.22 -17.43 0.30
N LEU A 393 -23.64 -16.65 1.20
CA LEU A 393 -23.21 -17.12 2.53
C LEU A 393 -24.36 -17.23 3.54
N GLN A 394 -25.54 -16.68 3.24
CA GLN A 394 -26.67 -16.77 4.15
C GLN A 394 -27.18 -18.21 4.20
N THR A 395 -27.10 -18.80 5.40
CA THR A 395 -27.69 -20.10 5.72
C THR A 395 -29.21 -19.99 5.80
N THR A 396 -29.90 -20.95 5.19
CA THR A 396 -31.33 -21.22 5.45
C THR A 396 -31.55 -21.58 6.92
N GLU A 397 -32.81 -21.56 7.36
CA GLU A 397 -33.18 -21.99 8.72
C GLU A 397 -32.68 -23.41 9.02
N SER A 398 -32.92 -24.35 8.10
CA SER A 398 -32.49 -25.75 8.22
C SER A 398 -30.97 -25.88 8.29
N GLU A 399 -30.24 -25.24 7.36
CA GLU A 399 -28.76 -25.24 7.36
C GLU A 399 -28.20 -24.69 8.69
N HIS A 400 -28.74 -23.58 9.18
CA HIS A 400 -28.28 -23.01 10.45
C HIS A 400 -28.53 -23.97 11.62
N LEU A 401 -29.73 -24.56 11.70
CA LEU A 401 -30.06 -25.52 12.75
C LEU A 401 -29.22 -26.80 12.65
N ASN A 402 -28.75 -27.19 11.48
CA ASN A 402 -27.84 -28.32 11.30
C ASN A 402 -26.36 -27.96 11.55
N GLY A 403 -26.07 -26.72 11.95
CA GLY A 403 -24.70 -26.27 12.24
C GLY A 403 -23.85 -26.06 10.98
N CYS A 404 -24.48 -25.88 9.81
CA CYS A 404 -23.77 -25.61 8.57
C CYS A 404 -23.09 -24.23 8.62
N ASP A 405 -21.87 -24.16 8.11
CA ASP A 405 -21.10 -22.93 7.94
C ASP A 405 -20.71 -22.76 6.47
N LYS A 406 -21.38 -21.83 5.78
CA LYS A 406 -21.13 -21.56 4.37
C LYS A 406 -19.74 -21.02 4.08
N LEU A 407 -19.09 -20.35 5.04
CA LEU A 407 -17.70 -19.92 4.84
C LEU A 407 -16.76 -21.11 4.82
N LYS A 408 -16.97 -22.11 5.68
CA LYS A 408 -16.21 -23.36 5.65
C LYS A 408 -16.39 -24.10 4.32
N GLU A 409 -17.62 -24.26 3.86
CA GLU A 409 -17.92 -24.92 2.57
C GLU A 409 -17.20 -24.20 1.41
N VAL A 410 -17.20 -22.87 1.39
CA VAL A 410 -16.50 -22.08 0.36
C VAL A 410 -14.99 -22.32 0.38
N PHE A 411 -14.37 -22.28 1.56
CA PHE A 411 -12.92 -22.31 1.69
C PHE A 411 -12.32 -23.71 1.78
N GLU A 412 -13.13 -24.77 1.85
CA GLU A 412 -12.65 -26.14 1.99
C GLU A 412 -11.63 -26.52 0.89
N SER A 413 -11.99 -26.28 -0.38
CA SER A 413 -11.09 -26.58 -1.51
C SER A 413 -9.78 -25.77 -1.47
N PHE A 414 -9.84 -24.51 -1.03
CA PHE A 414 -8.65 -23.66 -0.84
C PHE A 414 -7.76 -24.18 0.27
N ILE A 415 -8.34 -24.48 1.43
CA ILE A 415 -7.62 -24.96 2.60
C ILE A 415 -6.92 -26.28 2.28
N ASN A 416 -7.58 -27.18 1.56
CA ASN A 416 -6.98 -28.43 1.13
C ASN A 416 -5.82 -28.20 0.15
N GLU A 417 -5.98 -27.28 -0.82
CA GLU A 417 -4.88 -26.88 -1.72
C GLU A 417 -3.68 -26.33 -0.92
N MET A 418 -3.92 -25.45 0.07
CA MET A 418 -2.85 -24.91 0.92
C MET A 418 -2.17 -25.98 1.78
N LYS A 419 -2.93 -26.92 2.36
CA LYS A 419 -2.36 -28.06 3.11
C LYS A 419 -1.42 -28.88 2.24
N THR A 420 -1.86 -29.23 1.03
CA THR A 420 -1.05 -29.96 0.05
C THR A 420 0.20 -29.18 -0.32
N MET A 421 0.09 -27.89 -0.62
CA MET A 421 1.25 -27.07 -1.00
C MET A 421 2.23 -26.83 0.15
N GLN A 422 1.75 -26.83 1.39
CA GLN A 422 2.61 -26.76 2.58
C GLN A 422 3.37 -28.07 2.81
N SER A 423 2.73 -29.24 2.61
CA SER A 423 3.36 -30.54 2.84
C SER A 423 4.23 -31.03 1.68
N GLU A 424 3.76 -30.88 0.44
CA GLU A 424 4.43 -31.39 -0.76
C GLU A 424 5.36 -30.37 -1.42
N GLY A 425 5.09 -29.08 -1.20
CA GLY A 425 5.85 -27.97 -1.77
C GLY A 425 5.66 -27.76 -3.29
N LEU A 426 6.07 -26.58 -3.75
CA LEU A 426 6.25 -26.25 -5.17
C LEU A 426 7.68 -26.58 -5.60
N THR A 427 7.86 -27.09 -6.81
CA THR A 427 9.20 -27.33 -7.35
C THR A 427 9.82 -26.02 -7.83
N VAL A 428 10.89 -25.55 -7.19
CA VAL A 428 11.68 -24.38 -7.59
C VAL A 428 13.14 -24.83 -7.75
N ASP A 429 13.68 -24.76 -8.97
CA ASP A 429 15.05 -25.22 -9.28
C ASP A 429 15.37 -26.66 -8.83
N GLY A 430 14.36 -27.53 -8.90
CA GLY A 430 14.47 -28.93 -8.49
C GLY A 430 14.28 -29.18 -6.98
N GLU A 431 14.22 -28.13 -6.16
CA GLU A 431 13.93 -28.22 -4.72
C GLU A 431 12.41 -28.11 -4.48
N LYS A 432 11.89 -28.86 -3.50
CA LYS A 432 10.50 -28.73 -3.04
C LYS A 432 10.40 -27.67 -1.95
N ILE A 433 9.82 -26.53 -2.29
CA ILE A 433 9.66 -25.39 -1.37
C ILE A 433 8.23 -25.36 -0.83
N PRO A 434 8.01 -25.44 0.49
CA PRO A 434 6.68 -25.35 1.09
C PRO A 434 6.06 -23.97 0.86
N VAL A 435 4.74 -23.93 0.71
CA VAL A 435 3.96 -22.69 0.63
C VAL A 435 3.10 -22.55 1.88
N CYS A 436 3.25 -21.44 2.60
CA CYS A 436 2.56 -21.20 3.87
C CYS A 436 1.72 -19.93 3.83
N VAL A 437 0.53 -19.99 4.41
CA VAL A 437 -0.24 -18.80 4.77
C VAL A 437 0.34 -18.23 6.06
N LEU A 438 0.89 -17.01 6.01
CA LEU A 438 1.38 -16.34 7.22
C LEU A 438 0.23 -15.75 8.03
N PHE A 439 -0.54 -14.87 7.40
CA PHE A 439 -1.65 -14.20 8.04
C PHE A 439 -2.68 -13.71 7.01
N ILE A 440 -3.87 -13.38 7.51
CA ILE A 440 -5.00 -12.87 6.75
C ILE A 440 -5.33 -11.48 7.24
N ALA A 441 -4.98 -10.48 6.45
CA ALA A 441 -5.32 -9.10 6.72
C ALA A 441 -6.72 -8.77 6.17
N GLY A 442 -7.35 -7.77 6.76
CA GLY A 442 -8.69 -7.34 6.36
C GLY A 442 -9.14 -6.15 7.18
N ASP A 443 -10.27 -5.57 6.77
CA ASP A 443 -10.98 -4.65 7.63
C ASP A 443 -11.47 -5.38 8.90
N ASN A 444 -12.04 -4.63 9.84
CA ASN A 444 -12.49 -5.24 11.09
C ASN A 444 -13.62 -6.23 10.86
N LEU A 445 -14.59 -5.92 9.98
CA LEU A 445 -15.74 -6.79 9.80
C LEU A 445 -15.33 -8.11 9.14
N GLY A 446 -14.50 -8.05 8.11
CA GLY A 446 -13.91 -9.19 7.42
C GLY A 446 -13.04 -10.05 8.33
N SER A 447 -12.16 -9.42 9.13
CA SER A 447 -11.34 -10.14 10.12
C SER A 447 -12.19 -10.88 11.15
N HIS A 448 -13.29 -10.29 11.62
CA HIS A 448 -14.22 -10.97 12.54
C HIS A 448 -15.00 -12.08 11.82
N GLN A 449 -15.32 -11.91 10.54
CA GLN A 449 -15.97 -12.95 9.74
C GLN A 449 -15.08 -14.17 9.53
N ILE A 450 -13.82 -13.98 9.12
CA ILE A 450 -12.85 -15.06 8.93
C ILE A 450 -12.47 -15.71 10.26
N GLY A 451 -12.26 -14.91 11.30
CA GLY A 451 -11.86 -15.39 12.63
C GLY A 451 -12.96 -16.06 13.43
N SER A 452 -14.19 -16.12 12.92
CA SER A 452 -15.38 -16.55 13.67
C SER A 452 -15.58 -15.78 14.99
N PHE A 453 -15.34 -14.47 14.96
CA PHE A 453 -15.67 -13.56 16.05
C PHE A 453 -17.04 -12.89 15.81
N VAL A 454 -17.59 -12.28 16.85
CA VAL A 454 -18.83 -11.50 16.77
C VAL A 454 -18.61 -10.29 15.86
N GLN A 455 -19.48 -10.11 14.87
CA GLN A 455 -19.37 -9.02 13.87
C GLN A 455 -20.07 -7.73 14.34
N SER A 456 -20.68 -7.76 15.53
CA SER A 456 -21.35 -6.62 16.13
C SER A 456 -20.38 -5.85 17.01
N PHE A 457 -19.94 -4.68 16.57
CA PHE A 457 -19.07 -3.80 17.35
C PHE A 457 -19.78 -3.12 18.53
N THR A 458 -21.08 -3.36 18.71
CA THR A 458 -21.84 -2.99 19.91
C THR A 458 -21.88 -4.11 20.96
N ALA A 459 -21.33 -5.30 20.66
CA ALA A 459 -21.26 -6.38 21.63
C ALA A 459 -20.29 -6.03 22.77
N ASP A 460 -20.61 -6.52 23.98
CA ASP A 460 -19.78 -6.31 25.17
C ASP A 460 -18.34 -6.83 24.98
N TYR A 461 -18.17 -7.88 24.19
CA TYR A 461 -16.89 -8.49 23.84
C TYR A 461 -16.68 -8.44 22.33
N CYS A 462 -16.25 -7.29 21.82
CA CYS A 462 -16.04 -7.05 20.39
C CYS A 462 -14.56 -7.04 19.99
N CYS A 463 -13.64 -7.27 20.92
CA CYS A 463 -12.22 -7.35 20.62
C CYS A 463 -11.80 -8.77 20.20
N ARG A 464 -11.23 -8.89 19.00
CA ARG A 464 -10.63 -10.15 18.52
C ARG A 464 -9.29 -10.46 19.20
N PHE A 465 -8.55 -9.43 19.62
CA PHE A 465 -7.21 -9.60 20.18
C PHE A 465 -7.23 -10.07 21.62
N CYS A 466 -8.15 -9.56 22.45
CA CYS A 466 -8.22 -9.91 23.87
C CYS A 466 -9.68 -10.09 24.35
N PRO A 467 -9.91 -10.71 25.52
CA PRO A 467 -11.26 -10.92 26.06
C PRO A 467 -11.80 -9.75 26.89
N MET A 468 -11.27 -8.53 26.72
CA MET A 468 -11.70 -7.36 27.50
C MET A 468 -13.14 -6.97 27.16
N ASN A 469 -13.92 -6.65 28.21
CA ASN A 469 -15.25 -6.07 28.07
C ASN A 469 -15.14 -4.58 27.68
N ILE A 470 -15.95 -4.12 26.73
CA ILE A 470 -15.92 -2.72 26.29
C ILE A 470 -16.23 -1.71 27.41
N LYS A 471 -17.02 -2.11 28.41
CA LYS A 471 -17.33 -1.27 29.59
C LYS A 471 -16.10 -1.10 30.47
N ASP A 472 -15.32 -2.15 30.65
CA ASP A 472 -14.06 -2.10 31.41
C ASP A 472 -13.03 -1.25 30.67
N PHE A 473 -12.92 -1.41 29.35
CA PHE A 473 -12.08 -0.53 28.52
C PHE A 473 -12.48 0.95 28.68
N LYS A 474 -13.77 1.28 28.58
CA LYS A 474 -14.23 2.67 28.74
C LYS A 474 -13.93 3.22 30.13
N LYS A 475 -13.90 2.36 31.16
CA LYS A 475 -13.52 2.73 32.52
C LYS A 475 -12.03 3.00 32.63
N GLU A 476 -11.17 2.19 32.01
CA GLU A 476 -9.71 2.31 32.09
C GLU A 476 -9.05 2.12 30.71
N PRO A 477 -9.16 3.12 29.81
CA PRO A 477 -8.82 2.96 28.39
C PRO A 477 -7.31 2.88 28.12
N TRP A 478 -6.47 3.17 29.12
CA TRP A 478 -5.02 2.92 29.06
C TRP A 478 -4.66 1.44 29.26
N THR A 479 -5.60 0.59 29.68
CA THR A 479 -5.37 -0.84 29.93
C THR A 479 -5.80 -1.71 28.74
N CYS A 480 -5.15 -2.86 28.61
CA CYS A 480 -5.57 -3.95 27.73
C CYS A 480 -5.23 -5.29 28.39
N LEU A 481 -5.97 -6.34 28.05
CA LEU A 481 -5.62 -7.71 28.46
C LEU A 481 -4.61 -8.30 27.48
N GLU A 482 -3.98 -9.39 27.89
CA GLU A 482 -3.10 -10.18 27.03
C GLU A 482 -3.83 -10.65 25.76
N LEU A 483 -3.04 -10.86 24.71
CA LEU A 483 -3.54 -11.42 23.46
C LEU A 483 -4.09 -12.83 23.71
N ARG A 484 -5.23 -13.16 23.08
CA ARG A 484 -5.82 -14.49 23.14
C ARG A 484 -4.82 -15.53 22.65
N THR A 485 -4.74 -16.66 23.33
CA THR A 485 -4.04 -17.84 22.80
C THR A 485 -4.99 -18.71 21.96
N PRO A 486 -4.47 -19.64 21.13
CA PRO A 486 -5.29 -20.65 20.47
C PRO A 486 -6.17 -21.44 21.41
N GLU A 487 -5.62 -21.87 22.54
CA GLU A 487 -6.31 -22.68 23.54
C GLU A 487 -7.50 -21.91 24.13
N GLN A 488 -7.29 -20.64 24.49
CA GLN A 488 -8.37 -19.77 24.97
C GLN A 488 -9.47 -19.56 23.92
N TYR A 489 -9.10 -19.46 22.64
CA TYR A 489 -10.08 -19.34 21.55
C TYR A 489 -10.89 -20.63 21.42
N ASP A 490 -10.25 -21.79 21.39
CA ASP A 490 -10.91 -23.08 21.23
C ASP A 490 -11.85 -23.39 22.41
N GLU A 491 -11.42 -23.06 23.64
CA GLU A 491 -12.30 -23.10 24.82
C GLU A 491 -13.53 -22.21 24.64
N CYS A 492 -13.35 -20.98 24.13
CA CYS A 492 -14.48 -20.09 23.86
C CYS A 492 -15.42 -20.65 22.78
N VAL A 493 -14.90 -21.32 21.74
CA VAL A 493 -15.72 -22.01 20.72
C VAL A 493 -16.58 -23.09 21.38
N VAL A 494 -15.98 -23.95 22.21
CA VAL A 494 -16.71 -25.01 22.93
C VAL A 494 -17.81 -24.41 23.80
N ARG A 495 -17.50 -23.40 24.61
CA ARG A 495 -18.49 -22.72 25.47
C ARG A 495 -19.58 -22.03 24.68
N ALA A 496 -19.26 -21.44 23.53
CA ALA A 496 -20.24 -20.83 22.65
C ALA A 496 -21.16 -21.90 22.01
N HIS A 497 -20.60 -23.06 21.66
CA HIS A 497 -21.34 -24.20 21.13
C HIS A 497 -22.30 -24.80 22.16
N GLU A 498 -21.88 -25.01 23.40
CA GLU A 498 -22.75 -25.44 24.51
C GLU A 498 -23.96 -24.51 24.67
N LYS A 499 -23.71 -23.18 24.71
CA LYS A 499 -24.76 -22.17 24.80
C LYS A 499 -25.72 -22.22 23.61
N TRP A 500 -25.18 -22.35 22.39
CA TRP A 500 -25.98 -22.41 21.17
C TRP A 500 -26.86 -23.66 21.13
N THR A 501 -26.31 -24.82 21.49
CA THR A 501 -27.04 -26.09 21.53
C THR A 501 -28.17 -26.07 22.57
N ALA A 502 -27.89 -25.56 23.77
CA ALA A 502 -28.92 -25.39 24.80
C ALA A 502 -30.07 -24.47 24.34
N LEU A 503 -29.73 -23.33 23.70
CA LEU A 503 -30.71 -22.39 23.16
C LEU A 503 -31.52 -23.01 22.01
N LYS A 504 -30.86 -23.78 21.12
CA LYS A 504 -31.49 -24.45 19.99
C LYS A 504 -32.52 -25.46 20.47
N THR A 505 -32.14 -26.34 21.40
CA THR A 505 -33.04 -27.36 21.98
C THR A 505 -34.26 -26.72 22.62
N LYS A 506 -34.05 -25.70 23.45
CA LYS A 506 -35.15 -24.96 24.10
C LYS A 506 -36.07 -24.31 23.06
N SER A 507 -35.50 -23.70 22.01
CA SER A 507 -36.27 -23.02 20.97
C SER A 507 -37.11 -23.98 20.12
N LEU A 508 -36.56 -25.15 19.79
CA LEU A 508 -37.26 -26.20 19.06
C LEU A 508 -38.43 -26.76 19.88
N GLN A 509 -38.19 -27.11 21.15
CA GLN A 509 -39.25 -27.61 22.05
C GLN A 509 -40.39 -26.59 22.22
N GLN A 510 -40.06 -25.32 22.45
CA GLN A 510 -41.05 -24.25 22.58
C GLN A 510 -41.86 -24.06 21.29
N HIS A 511 -41.22 -24.14 20.13
CA HIS A 511 -41.91 -23.97 18.86
C HIS A 511 -42.78 -25.18 18.51
N GLN A 512 -42.31 -26.39 18.81
CA GLN A 512 -43.07 -27.64 18.61
C GLN A 512 -44.36 -27.64 19.43
N ARG A 513 -44.27 -27.32 20.73
CA ARG A 513 -45.47 -27.18 21.61
C ARG A 513 -46.44 -26.12 21.08
N LYS A 514 -45.94 -25.03 20.51
CA LYS A 514 -46.79 -24.00 19.89
C LYS A 514 -47.51 -24.54 18.65
N LYS A 515 -46.84 -25.35 17.81
CA LYS A 515 -47.46 -25.96 16.63
C LYS A 515 -48.55 -26.96 17.00
N GLU A 516 -48.32 -27.76 18.03
CA GLU A 516 -49.31 -28.72 18.57
C GLU A 516 -50.56 -27.99 19.05
N LEU A 517 -50.41 -26.93 19.87
CA LEU A 517 -51.54 -26.09 20.31
C LEU A 517 -52.27 -25.39 19.15
N GLN A 518 -51.56 -24.99 18.09
CA GLN A 518 -52.18 -24.41 16.90
C GLN A 518 -53.00 -25.45 16.13
N ALA A 519 -52.47 -26.67 15.99
CA ALA A 519 -53.17 -27.78 15.36
C ALA A 519 -54.43 -28.17 16.14
N GLU A 520 -54.35 -28.25 17.47
CA GLU A 520 -55.50 -28.52 18.36
C GLU A 520 -56.61 -27.45 18.23
N ARG A 521 -56.25 -26.19 17.98
CA ARG A 521 -57.19 -25.08 17.82
C ARG A 521 -57.72 -24.93 16.37
N GLY A 522 -57.30 -25.79 15.45
CA GLY A 522 -57.64 -25.66 14.02
C GLY A 522 -57.01 -24.44 13.34
N GLU A 523 -55.98 -23.83 13.95
CA GLU A 523 -55.26 -22.69 13.40
C GLU A 523 -54.25 -23.11 12.33
N LYS A 524 -53.87 -22.18 11.46
CA LYS A 524 -52.82 -22.41 10.45
C LYS A 524 -51.46 -22.63 11.13
N VAL A 525 -50.94 -23.85 11.06
CA VAL A 525 -49.64 -24.23 11.64
C VAL A 525 -48.48 -23.58 10.88
N SER A 526 -47.52 -23.00 11.62
CA SER A 526 -46.33 -22.39 11.01
C SER A 526 -45.44 -23.40 10.28
N LYS A 527 -44.93 -23.04 9.10
CA LYS A 527 -43.97 -23.85 8.33
C LYS A 527 -42.52 -23.76 8.85
N THR A 528 -42.20 -22.75 9.64
CA THR A 528 -40.84 -22.52 10.19
C THR A 528 -40.46 -23.56 11.25
N MET A 529 -39.17 -23.82 11.46
CA MET A 529 -38.68 -24.74 12.49
C MET A 529 -38.56 -24.07 13.88
N VAL A 530 -38.29 -22.77 13.93
CA VAL A 530 -38.23 -21.93 15.14
C VAL A 530 -38.85 -20.55 14.89
N SER A 531 -39.08 -19.78 15.96
CA SER A 531 -39.52 -18.38 15.79
C SER A 531 -38.40 -17.49 15.22
N LYS A 532 -38.76 -16.44 14.47
CA LYS A 532 -37.79 -15.46 13.93
C LYS A 532 -36.89 -14.86 15.02
N ASN A 533 -37.45 -14.55 16.20
CA ASN A 533 -36.69 -14.02 17.32
C ASN A 533 -35.72 -15.05 17.92
N ALA A 534 -36.12 -16.33 18.01
CA ALA A 534 -35.24 -17.40 18.44
C ALA A 534 -34.09 -17.60 17.45
N LEU A 535 -34.38 -17.61 16.14
CA LEU A 535 -33.35 -17.70 15.09
C LEU A 535 -32.37 -16.52 15.15
N LYS A 536 -32.84 -15.29 15.39
CA LYS A 536 -31.97 -14.13 15.59
C LYS A 536 -31.04 -14.30 16.79
N LYS A 537 -31.55 -14.81 17.92
CA LYS A 537 -30.75 -15.09 19.13
C LYS A 537 -29.72 -16.21 18.90
N LEU A 538 -30.09 -17.27 18.18
CA LEU A 538 -29.18 -18.34 17.80
C LEU A 538 -28.02 -17.81 16.96
N ARG A 539 -28.32 -17.00 15.93
CA ARG A 539 -27.31 -16.38 15.07
C ARG A 539 -26.37 -15.41 15.79
N SER A 540 -26.81 -14.82 16.90
CA SER A 540 -26.00 -13.91 17.72
C SER A 540 -25.30 -14.59 18.90
N THR A 541 -25.37 -15.92 19.03
CA THR A 541 -24.75 -16.62 20.16
C THR A 541 -23.23 -16.54 20.07
N HIS A 542 -22.58 -16.25 21.20
CA HIS A 542 -21.12 -16.23 21.33
C HIS A 542 -20.70 -16.42 22.80
N HIS A 543 -19.42 -16.69 23.03
CA HIS A 543 -18.79 -16.67 24.34
C HIS A 543 -17.55 -15.77 24.28
N LEU A 544 -17.52 -14.71 25.10
CA LEU A 544 -16.44 -13.70 25.10
C LEU A 544 -16.06 -13.24 23.67
N GLY A 545 -17.05 -12.96 22.83
CA GLY A 545 -16.85 -12.51 21.45
C GLY A 545 -16.54 -13.59 20.41
N VAL A 546 -16.35 -14.86 20.79
CA VAL A 546 -16.08 -15.99 19.87
C VAL A 546 -17.37 -16.76 19.56
N LYS A 547 -17.58 -17.10 18.29
CA LYS A 547 -18.78 -17.82 17.82
C LYS A 547 -18.71 -19.34 18.07
N PRO A 548 -19.85 -20.05 17.98
CA PRO A 548 -19.95 -21.50 18.22
C PRO A 548 -19.20 -22.41 17.23
N ILE A 549 -18.67 -21.86 16.13
CA ILE A 549 -18.01 -22.61 15.07
C ILE A 549 -16.64 -21.99 14.86
N SER A 550 -15.57 -22.77 15.09
CA SER A 550 -14.17 -22.34 14.89
C SER A 550 -13.92 -21.92 13.45
N SER A 551 -12.98 -21.00 13.22
CA SER A 551 -12.58 -20.57 11.87
C SER A 551 -12.17 -21.75 10.99
N ALA A 552 -12.51 -21.70 9.69
CA ALA A 552 -12.05 -22.69 8.72
C ALA A 552 -10.51 -22.78 8.65
N PHE A 553 -9.85 -21.62 8.75
CA PHE A 553 -8.41 -21.49 8.58
C PHE A 553 -7.60 -22.05 9.75
N ASN A 554 -8.19 -22.21 10.95
CA ASN A 554 -7.53 -22.85 12.08
C ASN A 554 -7.17 -24.32 11.82
N SER A 555 -7.68 -24.92 10.74
CA SER A 555 -7.27 -26.25 10.32
C SER A 555 -5.98 -26.28 9.48
N LEU A 556 -5.43 -25.13 9.10
CA LEU A 556 -4.14 -25.03 8.42
C LEU A 556 -2.99 -25.30 9.40
N PRO A 557 -1.98 -26.11 9.02
CA PRO A 557 -0.82 -26.35 9.86
C PRO A 557 -0.07 -25.07 10.19
N HIS A 558 0.31 -24.92 11.46
CA HIS A 558 1.08 -23.78 11.98
C HIS A 558 0.40 -22.40 11.86
N TYR A 559 -0.88 -22.35 11.50
CA TYR A 559 -1.69 -21.13 11.45
C TYR A 559 -2.81 -21.21 12.49
N HIS A 560 -3.05 -20.11 13.19
CA HIS A 560 -4.26 -19.95 14.01
C HIS A 560 -4.65 -18.47 14.10
N VAL A 561 -5.95 -18.17 14.08
CA VAL A 561 -6.46 -16.78 14.09
C VAL A 561 -6.03 -15.97 15.32
N CYS A 562 -5.71 -16.64 16.43
CA CYS A 562 -5.17 -16.06 17.67
C CYS A 562 -3.66 -16.30 17.90
N LYS A 563 -2.94 -16.93 16.95
CA LYS A 563 -1.48 -17.14 17.02
C LYS A 563 -0.77 -16.44 15.86
N ASP A 564 -1.23 -15.24 15.51
CA ASP A 564 -0.76 -14.40 14.39
C ASP A 564 -1.53 -14.45 13.08
N GLY A 565 -2.68 -15.12 13.06
CA GLY A 565 -3.45 -15.24 11.83
C GLY A 565 -4.15 -13.95 11.36
N LEU A 566 -4.40 -12.97 12.24
CA LEU A 566 -5.27 -11.81 11.94
C LEU A 566 -4.69 -10.47 12.43
N PRO A 567 -3.77 -9.83 11.67
CA PRO A 567 -3.23 -8.53 12.01
C PRO A 567 -4.29 -7.41 12.04
N SER A 568 -3.92 -6.25 12.58
CA SER A 568 -4.74 -5.02 12.53
C SER A 568 -4.60 -4.31 11.18
N CYS A 569 -5.68 -3.64 10.76
CA CYS A 569 -5.64 -2.70 9.66
C CYS A 569 -5.71 -1.28 10.21
N LEU A 570 -4.57 -0.57 10.17
CA LEU A 570 -4.50 0.78 10.72
C LEU A 570 -5.44 1.78 10.03
N ALA A 571 -5.79 1.58 8.75
CA ALA A 571 -6.66 2.50 8.00
C ALA A 571 -8.05 2.56 8.62
N HIS A 572 -8.60 1.39 8.87
CA HIS A 572 -9.96 1.20 9.35
C HIS A 572 -10.07 1.46 10.85
N ASP A 573 -9.01 1.13 11.59
CA ASP A 573 -8.92 1.32 13.04
C ASP A 573 -8.68 2.79 13.40
N LEU A 574 -7.76 3.45 12.69
CA LEU A 574 -7.31 4.81 13.00
C LEU A 574 -8.11 5.87 12.21
N TYR A 575 -7.99 5.92 10.89
CA TYR A 575 -8.53 7.01 10.06
C TYR A 575 -10.03 6.92 9.80
N GLN A 576 -10.58 5.72 9.61
CA GLN A 576 -12.03 5.49 9.53
C GLN A 576 -12.64 5.09 10.91
N GLY A 577 -11.94 5.42 11.99
CA GLY A 577 -12.24 4.94 13.33
C GLY A 577 -11.93 5.96 14.41
N CYS A 578 -10.84 5.77 15.13
CA CYS A 578 -10.48 6.59 16.29
C CYS A 578 -10.37 8.09 15.97
N ILE A 579 -9.79 8.43 14.82
CA ILE A 579 -9.58 9.82 14.39
C ILE A 579 -10.90 10.44 13.98
N ASP A 580 -11.72 9.71 13.23
CA ASP A 580 -12.99 10.20 12.70
C ASP A 580 -13.86 10.82 13.80
N THR A 581 -14.02 10.11 14.92
CA THR A 581 -14.84 10.54 16.06
C THR A 581 -14.14 11.59 16.94
N ALA A 582 -12.81 11.55 17.07
CA ALA A 582 -12.08 12.49 17.92
C ALA A 582 -11.88 13.85 17.22
N LEU A 583 -11.40 13.83 15.97
CA LEU A 583 -11.08 15.03 15.20
C LEU A 583 -12.31 15.91 14.99
N ILE A 584 -13.44 15.31 14.62
CA ILE A 584 -14.66 16.08 14.37
C ILE A 584 -15.16 16.80 15.63
N LYS A 585 -15.00 16.17 16.80
CA LYS A 585 -15.38 16.76 18.10
C LYS A 585 -14.40 17.83 18.57
N ILE A 586 -13.11 17.67 18.27
CA ILE A 586 -12.11 18.72 18.49
C ILE A 586 -12.44 19.96 17.64
N LEU A 587 -12.76 19.77 16.36
CA LEU A 587 -13.15 20.88 15.49
C LEU A 587 -14.48 21.53 15.93
N GLN A 588 -15.46 20.72 16.36
CA GLN A 588 -16.71 21.21 16.94
C GLN A 588 -16.44 22.08 18.17
N HIS A 589 -15.49 21.69 19.03
CA HIS A 589 -15.10 22.50 20.18
C HIS A 589 -14.55 23.86 19.77
N PHE A 590 -13.65 23.92 18.77
CA PHE A 590 -13.08 25.21 18.31
C PHE A 590 -14.13 26.12 17.66
N ILE A 591 -15.09 25.54 16.94
CA ILE A 591 -16.12 26.28 16.18
C ILE A 591 -17.32 26.68 17.04
N GLU A 592 -17.93 25.72 17.74
CA GLU A 592 -19.16 25.94 18.50
C GLU A 592 -18.89 26.28 19.96
N GLY A 593 -17.88 25.65 20.57
CA GLY A 593 -17.55 25.83 21.98
C GLY A 593 -16.75 27.10 22.25
N LYS A 594 -15.63 27.29 21.56
CA LYS A 594 -14.73 28.45 21.71
C LYS A 594 -15.06 29.59 20.76
N GLN A 595 -15.74 29.29 19.65
CA GLN A 595 -16.09 30.26 18.62
C GLN A 595 -14.89 31.04 18.07
N TRP A 596 -13.71 30.40 18.00
CA TRP A 596 -12.51 31.02 17.45
C TRP A 596 -12.63 31.29 15.94
N PHE A 597 -13.39 30.45 15.26
CA PHE A 597 -13.76 30.57 13.85
C PHE A 597 -15.06 29.80 13.59
N ASN A 598 -15.57 29.84 12.36
CA ASN A 598 -16.79 29.14 11.98
C ASN A 598 -16.56 28.06 10.90
N LEU A 599 -17.55 27.19 10.70
CA LEU A 599 -17.48 26.09 9.74
C LEU A 599 -17.24 26.57 8.30
N GLU A 600 -17.82 27.70 7.91
CA GLU A 600 -17.60 28.30 6.60
C GLU A 600 -16.13 28.69 6.40
N THR A 601 -15.51 29.30 7.42
CA THR A 601 -14.08 29.66 7.40
C THR A 601 -13.21 28.43 7.27
N LEU A 602 -13.49 27.37 8.03
CA LEU A 602 -12.76 26.11 7.93
C LEU A 602 -12.87 25.51 6.53
N ASN A 603 -14.09 25.38 6.01
CA ASN A 603 -14.32 24.81 4.68
C ASN A 603 -13.69 25.64 3.58
N ARG A 604 -13.74 26.96 3.66
CA ARG A 604 -13.02 27.85 2.74
C ARG A 604 -11.52 27.57 2.79
N ARG A 605 -10.93 27.43 3.97
CA ARG A 605 -9.49 27.13 4.09
C ARG A 605 -9.13 25.75 3.57
N ILE A 606 -9.97 24.74 3.80
CA ILE A 606 -9.78 23.41 3.22
C ILE A 606 -9.77 23.48 1.68
N THR A 607 -10.74 24.17 1.08
CA THR A 607 -10.88 24.21 -0.38
C THR A 607 -9.87 25.12 -1.08
N THR A 608 -9.40 26.18 -0.41
CA THR A 608 -8.39 27.08 -0.99
C THR A 608 -6.95 26.67 -0.65
N PHE A 609 -6.74 25.68 0.23
CA PHE A 609 -5.39 25.21 0.55
C PHE A 609 -4.82 24.41 -0.61
N GLU A 610 -3.75 24.93 -1.23
CA GLU A 610 -3.07 24.30 -2.35
C GLU A 610 -2.26 23.08 -1.89
N CYS A 611 -2.90 21.91 -1.83
CA CYS A 611 -2.20 20.63 -1.61
C CYS A 611 -1.24 20.35 -2.77
N LYS A 612 -0.01 19.93 -2.47
CA LYS A 612 1.06 19.77 -3.47
C LYS A 612 1.52 18.31 -3.60
N CYS A 613 2.03 17.95 -4.76
CA CYS A 613 2.60 16.62 -5.02
C CYS A 613 1.61 15.50 -4.65
N ALA A 614 2.06 14.44 -3.97
CA ALA A 614 1.21 13.33 -3.53
C ALA A 614 0.06 13.76 -2.60
N ASP A 615 0.14 14.93 -1.98
CA ASP A 615 -0.93 15.43 -1.11
C ASP A 615 -2.14 15.92 -1.92
N ALA A 616 -1.93 16.29 -3.19
CA ALA A 616 -3.00 16.74 -4.08
C ALA A 616 -3.93 15.59 -4.49
N ASP A 617 -3.39 14.36 -4.60
CA ASP A 617 -4.15 13.17 -4.93
C ASP A 617 -5.09 12.76 -3.78
N ASP A 618 -4.74 13.13 -2.54
CA ASP A 618 -5.46 12.81 -1.30
C ASP A 618 -5.92 14.09 -0.57
N ALA A 619 -6.34 15.11 -1.32
CA ALA A 619 -6.73 16.40 -0.75
C ALA A 619 -7.95 16.26 0.20
N PRO A 620 -7.98 16.97 1.35
CA PRO A 620 -9.08 16.87 2.29
C PRO A 620 -10.43 17.34 1.73
N THR A 621 -11.50 16.69 2.13
CA THR A 621 -12.87 17.06 1.75
C THR A 621 -13.51 18.02 2.77
N SER A 622 -14.36 18.93 2.31
CA SER A 622 -15.11 19.84 3.19
C SER A 622 -16.00 19.11 4.19
N ILE A 623 -16.13 19.69 5.38
CA ILE A 623 -16.94 19.18 6.48
C ILE A 623 -18.36 19.74 6.36
N SER A 624 -19.36 18.86 6.25
CA SER A 624 -20.75 19.30 6.17
C SER A 624 -21.43 19.46 7.52
N ASN A 625 -21.08 18.60 8.48
CA ASN A 625 -21.66 18.53 9.82
C ASN A 625 -20.66 17.87 10.79
N PHE A 626 -21.00 17.84 12.08
CA PHE A 626 -20.14 17.27 13.12
C PHE A 626 -20.45 15.80 13.44
N ASP A 627 -20.98 15.04 12.46
CA ASP A 627 -21.29 13.61 12.62
C ASP A 627 -20.08 12.70 12.30
N GLY A 628 -19.08 13.23 11.61
CA GLY A 628 -17.86 12.52 11.22
C GLY A 628 -17.07 13.29 10.16
N VAL A 629 -15.80 12.93 9.99
CA VAL A 629 -14.93 13.40 8.92
C VAL A 629 -15.36 12.70 7.62
N LYS A 630 -15.79 13.49 6.63
CA LYS A 630 -16.09 12.97 5.30
C LYS A 630 -14.77 12.79 4.53
N GLY A 631 -14.52 11.58 4.03
CA GLY A 631 -13.37 11.28 3.20
C GLY A 631 -12.92 9.82 3.33
N HIS A 632 -12.09 9.39 2.39
CA HIS A 632 -11.34 8.14 2.46
C HIS A 632 -10.19 8.24 3.47
N ALA A 633 -9.65 7.09 3.90
CA ALA A 633 -8.61 7.05 4.93
C ALA A 633 -7.38 7.91 4.59
N CYS A 634 -6.95 7.93 3.32
CA CYS A 634 -5.81 8.74 2.88
C CYS A 634 -6.11 10.25 2.95
N GLU A 635 -7.33 10.67 2.57
CA GLU A 635 -7.75 12.07 2.67
C GLU A 635 -7.81 12.52 4.14
N THR A 636 -8.33 11.69 5.03
CA THR A 636 -8.31 11.96 6.49
C THR A 636 -6.89 12.00 7.04
N TRP A 637 -5.98 11.16 6.56
CA TRP A 637 -4.57 11.20 6.95
C TRP A 637 -3.90 12.51 6.50
N THR A 638 -4.11 12.93 5.26
CA THR A 638 -3.66 14.23 4.74
C THR A 638 -4.26 15.37 5.56
N PHE A 639 -5.54 15.29 5.90
CA PHE A 639 -6.22 16.31 6.70
C PHE A 639 -5.60 16.45 8.09
N VAL A 640 -5.45 15.35 8.84
CA VAL A 640 -4.79 15.36 10.16
C VAL A 640 -3.38 15.95 10.07
N ARG A 641 -2.63 15.66 9.00
CA ARG A 641 -1.25 16.13 8.85
C ARG A 641 -1.15 17.62 8.52
N LEU A 642 -2.04 18.13 7.67
CA LEU A 642 -1.97 19.49 7.11
C LEU A 642 -2.89 20.49 7.82
N LEU A 643 -3.80 20.03 8.69
CA LEU A 643 -4.68 20.88 9.47
C LEU A 643 -3.97 22.02 10.22
N PRO A 644 -2.75 21.89 10.77
CA PRO A 644 -2.11 23.02 11.44
C PRO A 644 -1.87 24.19 10.50
N PHE A 645 -1.51 23.94 9.24
CA PHE A 645 -1.36 25.02 8.25
C PHE A 645 -2.68 25.71 7.92
N MET A 646 -3.80 25.00 8.11
CA MET A 646 -5.13 25.52 7.80
C MET A 646 -5.74 26.30 8.95
N ILE A 647 -5.45 25.97 10.21
CA ILE A 647 -6.19 26.58 11.34
C ILE A 647 -5.31 27.13 12.46
N GLU A 648 -4.00 26.91 12.45
CA GLU A 648 -3.17 27.28 13.61
C GLU A 648 -3.28 28.77 13.95
N ASP A 649 -3.26 29.67 12.97
CA ASP A 649 -3.43 31.12 13.21
C ASP A 649 -4.82 31.51 13.74
N LEU A 650 -5.83 30.64 13.62
CA LEU A 650 -7.16 30.83 14.19
C LEU A 650 -7.27 30.34 15.64
N ILE A 651 -6.35 29.49 16.09
CA ILE A 651 -6.33 28.98 17.47
C ILE A 651 -5.81 30.09 18.38
N GLN A 652 -6.70 30.68 19.19
CA GLN A 652 -6.36 31.82 20.06
C GLN A 652 -5.57 31.40 21.32
N ASP A 653 -5.88 30.23 21.88
CA ASP A 653 -5.19 29.66 23.04
C ASP A 653 -4.43 28.39 22.64
N LYS A 654 -3.09 28.46 22.64
CA LYS A 654 -2.21 27.33 22.30
C LYS A 654 -2.11 26.30 23.43
N ASP A 655 -2.54 26.67 24.62
CA ASP A 655 -2.56 25.80 25.78
C ASP A 655 -3.88 25.05 25.96
N ASP A 656 -4.86 25.29 25.09
CA ASP A 656 -6.15 24.62 25.11
C ASP A 656 -6.00 23.08 25.02
N GLU A 657 -6.75 22.39 25.89
CA GLU A 657 -6.65 20.94 26.03
C GLU A 657 -7.11 20.17 24.78
N TYR A 658 -8.03 20.71 23.97
CA TYR A 658 -8.45 20.08 22.71
C TYR A 658 -7.39 20.27 21.61
N TRP A 659 -6.71 21.42 21.59
CA TRP A 659 -5.57 21.63 20.68
C TRP A 659 -4.40 20.71 21.02
N LYS A 660 -4.06 20.60 22.31
CA LYS A 660 -3.04 19.64 22.80
C LYS A 660 -3.43 18.18 22.47
N LEU A 661 -4.71 17.83 22.63
CA LEU A 661 -5.21 16.50 22.28
C LEU A 661 -5.06 16.21 20.78
N TYR A 662 -5.34 17.20 19.92
CA TYR A 662 -5.13 17.07 18.47
C TYR A 662 -3.64 16.88 18.11
N LEU A 663 -2.74 17.66 18.70
CA LEU A 663 -1.30 17.52 18.46
C LEU A 663 -0.80 16.14 18.90
N LEU A 664 -1.27 15.65 20.05
CA LEU A 664 -0.95 14.30 20.53
C LEU A 664 -1.51 13.21 19.60
N LEU A 665 -2.73 13.37 19.10
CA LEU A 665 -3.30 12.48 18.09
C LEU A 665 -2.44 12.43 16.83
N LYS A 666 -2.03 13.60 16.32
CA LYS A 666 -1.14 13.70 15.15
C LYS A 666 0.19 12.98 15.38
N GLU A 667 0.81 13.16 16.54
CA GLU A 667 2.06 12.49 16.89
C GLU A 667 1.90 10.96 16.95
N VAL A 668 0.82 10.46 17.56
CA VAL A 668 0.49 9.02 17.55
C VAL A 668 0.37 8.51 16.10
N CYS A 669 -0.30 9.27 15.21
CA CYS A 669 -0.42 8.89 13.80
C CYS A 669 0.94 8.80 13.11
N GLU A 670 1.84 9.74 13.37
CA GLU A 670 3.18 9.76 12.78
C GLU A 670 3.98 8.51 13.15
N TYR A 671 3.98 8.09 14.42
CA TYR A 671 4.68 6.88 14.85
C TYR A 671 4.02 5.60 14.32
N VAL A 672 2.70 5.52 14.33
CA VAL A 672 1.97 4.34 13.82
C VAL A 672 2.19 4.15 12.31
N CYS A 673 2.29 5.25 11.56
CA CYS A 673 2.50 5.23 10.12
C CYS A 673 3.98 5.16 9.72
N ALA A 674 4.92 5.03 10.67
CA ALA A 674 6.34 4.94 10.37
C ALA A 674 6.65 3.64 9.59
N PRO A 675 7.31 3.73 8.41
CA PRO A 675 7.68 2.57 7.60
C PRO A 675 8.78 1.71 8.22
N GLN A 676 9.49 2.26 9.20
CA GLN A 676 10.48 1.61 10.04
C GLN A 676 10.40 2.21 11.45
N ILE A 677 10.59 1.41 12.50
CA ILE A 677 10.47 1.86 13.89
C ILE A 677 11.39 1.06 14.81
N LYS A 678 12.10 1.75 15.72
CA LYS A 678 12.94 1.11 16.75
C LYS A 678 12.08 0.52 17.86
N VAL A 679 12.53 -0.58 18.49
CA VAL A 679 11.85 -1.17 19.67
C VAL A 679 11.65 -0.13 20.79
N GLN A 680 12.63 0.75 21.01
CA GLN A 680 12.52 1.85 21.99
C GLN A 680 11.42 2.86 21.61
N GLN A 681 11.28 3.16 20.32
CA GLN A 681 10.22 4.04 19.82
C GLN A 681 8.84 3.38 19.96
N VAL A 682 8.74 2.05 19.86
CA VAL A 682 7.49 1.33 20.15
C VAL A 682 7.07 1.48 21.61
N ALA A 683 8.01 1.45 22.55
CA ALA A 683 7.73 1.71 23.97
C ALA A 683 7.28 3.16 24.21
N HIS A 684 7.87 4.12 23.50
CA HIS A 684 7.42 5.52 23.53
C HIS A 684 6.00 5.68 22.96
N LEU A 685 5.72 5.05 21.81
CA LEU A 685 4.39 5.02 21.22
C LEU A 685 3.35 4.43 22.20
N ASP A 686 3.71 3.40 22.96
CA ASP A 686 2.85 2.84 23.99
C ASP A 686 2.42 3.89 25.03
N HIS A 687 3.38 4.68 25.50
CA HIS A 687 3.11 5.80 26.40
C HIS A 687 2.21 6.86 25.75
N LEU A 688 2.51 7.29 24.53
CA LEU A 688 1.72 8.30 23.81
C LEU A 688 0.27 7.86 23.63
N ILE A 689 0.03 6.59 23.27
CA ILE A 689 -1.30 6.04 23.13
C ILE A 689 -2.04 6.03 24.48
N GLN A 690 -1.37 5.62 25.57
CA GLN A 690 -1.99 5.64 26.90
C GLN A 690 -2.38 7.07 27.32
N LEU A 691 -1.49 8.05 27.08
CA LEU A 691 -1.74 9.45 27.37
C LEU A 691 -2.90 9.98 26.54
N TYR A 692 -2.93 9.67 25.25
CA TYR A 692 -4.00 10.04 24.33
C TYR A 692 -5.35 9.52 24.82
N LEU A 693 -5.45 8.22 25.12
CA LEU A 693 -6.70 7.62 25.57
C LEU A 693 -7.15 8.11 26.96
N CYS A 694 -6.21 8.44 27.85
CA CYS A 694 -6.49 9.15 29.10
C CYS A 694 -7.19 10.49 28.82
N LYS A 695 -6.59 11.34 27.97
CA LYS A 695 -7.16 12.65 27.63
C LYS A 695 -8.47 12.55 26.87
N VAL A 696 -8.64 11.58 25.96
CA VAL A 696 -9.92 11.31 25.30
C VAL A 696 -10.99 10.97 26.33
N LYS A 697 -10.69 10.14 27.34
CA LYS A 697 -11.66 9.83 28.41
C LYS A 697 -12.11 11.08 29.17
N GLU A 698 -11.17 11.97 29.47
CA GLU A 698 -11.43 13.18 30.26
C GLU A 698 -12.22 14.23 29.47
N ILE A 699 -11.88 14.42 28.19
CA ILE A 699 -12.33 15.55 27.39
C ILE A 699 -13.41 15.16 26.35
N LEU A 700 -13.37 13.92 25.86
CA LEU A 700 -14.20 13.37 24.78
C LEU A 700 -14.65 11.91 25.06
N PRO A 701 -15.30 11.61 26.20
CA PRO A 701 -15.59 10.24 26.61
C PRO A 701 -16.43 9.44 25.59
N ASP A 702 -17.31 10.12 24.84
CA ASP A 702 -18.14 9.50 23.81
C ASP A 702 -17.34 9.04 22.58
N SER A 703 -16.12 9.56 22.39
CA SER A 703 -15.20 9.16 21.32
C SER A 703 -14.39 7.89 21.67
N LEU A 704 -14.56 7.31 22.86
CA LEU A 704 -14.01 5.99 23.21
C LEU A 704 -14.82 4.87 22.55
N THR A 705 -14.36 4.47 21.37
CA THR A 705 -15.00 3.42 20.56
C THR A 705 -14.31 2.06 20.75
N PRO A 706 -14.92 0.95 20.31
CA PRO A 706 -14.23 -0.34 20.19
C PRO A 706 -12.93 -0.26 19.37
N LYS A 707 -12.86 0.60 18.36
CA LYS A 707 -11.64 0.79 17.57
C LYS A 707 -10.55 1.49 18.39
N SER A 708 -10.92 2.38 19.33
CA SER A 708 -9.99 2.99 20.28
C SER A 708 -9.29 1.94 21.16
N HIS A 709 -9.96 0.82 21.44
CA HIS A 709 -9.35 -0.29 22.17
C HIS A 709 -8.31 -1.03 21.32
N PHE A 710 -8.46 -1.13 19.99
CA PHE A 710 -7.45 -1.74 19.11
C PHE A 710 -6.13 -0.97 19.12
N LEU A 711 -6.19 0.36 19.26
CA LEU A 711 -5.01 1.19 19.40
C LEU A 711 -4.13 0.78 20.60
N ARG A 712 -4.72 0.27 21.70
CA ARG A 712 -3.92 -0.26 22.82
C ARG A 712 -3.10 -1.51 22.49
N HIS A 713 -3.51 -2.27 21.48
CA HIS A 713 -2.76 -3.44 21.04
C HIS A 713 -1.62 -3.08 20.08
N TYR A 714 -1.58 -1.86 19.51
CA TYR A 714 -0.63 -1.51 18.45
C TYR A 714 0.83 -1.70 18.84
N PRO A 715 1.31 -1.30 20.03
CA PRO A 715 2.71 -1.52 20.40
C PRO A 715 3.08 -3.01 20.37
N THR A 716 2.25 -3.86 21.00
CA THR A 716 2.43 -5.32 20.96
C THR A 716 2.35 -5.88 19.54
N LEU A 717 1.39 -5.40 18.74
CA LEU A 717 1.22 -5.85 17.35
C LEU A 717 2.39 -5.40 16.46
N ILE A 718 2.98 -4.22 16.70
CA ILE A 718 4.18 -3.76 15.98
C ILE A 718 5.37 -4.66 16.30
N LEU A 719 5.59 -5.01 17.56
CA LEU A 719 6.66 -5.96 17.93
C LEU A 719 6.44 -7.34 17.30
N ARG A 720 5.17 -7.73 17.13
CA ARG A 720 4.79 -9.06 16.64
C ARG A 720 4.82 -9.18 15.11
N TYR A 721 4.35 -8.16 14.39
CA TYR A 721 4.20 -8.15 12.94
C TYR A 721 5.07 -7.11 12.21
N GLY A 722 6.00 -6.44 12.90
CA GLY A 722 6.72 -5.30 12.33
C GLY A 722 5.84 -4.06 12.15
N PRO A 723 6.29 -3.04 11.40
CA PRO A 723 5.55 -1.79 11.24
C PRO A 723 4.17 -2.02 10.59
N LEU A 724 3.09 -1.64 11.27
CA LEU A 724 1.72 -1.94 10.83
C LEU A 724 1.34 -1.27 9.51
N ILE A 725 2.05 -0.20 9.10
CA ILE A 725 1.89 0.42 7.77
C ILE A 725 2.22 -0.53 6.62
N ARG A 726 3.00 -1.60 6.88
CA ARG A 726 3.27 -2.68 5.90
C ARG A 726 2.09 -3.65 5.75
N LEU A 727 1.08 -3.54 6.60
CA LEU A 727 -0.14 -4.38 6.62
C LEU A 727 -1.38 -3.58 6.17
N PHE A 728 -1.16 -2.41 5.56
CA PHE A 728 -2.21 -1.46 5.20
C PHE A 728 -3.10 -1.98 4.06
N THR A 729 -4.42 -2.07 4.28
CA THR A 729 -5.32 -2.76 3.33
C THR A 729 -5.92 -1.87 2.23
N MET A 730 -5.57 -0.58 2.16
CA MET A 730 -6.15 0.36 1.18
C MET A 730 -5.87 -0.03 -0.29
N ARG A 731 -4.77 -0.74 -0.55
CA ARG A 731 -4.44 -1.20 -1.92
C ARG A 731 -5.38 -2.29 -2.42
N PHE A 732 -6.03 -3.03 -1.52
CA PHE A 732 -7.09 -3.98 -1.86
C PHE A 732 -8.38 -3.26 -2.23
N GLU A 733 -8.70 -2.12 -1.59
CA GLU A 733 -9.81 -1.27 -2.02
C GLU A 733 -9.58 -0.76 -3.45
N SER A 734 -8.34 -0.39 -3.78
CA SER A 734 -7.95 -0.01 -5.15
C SER A 734 -8.14 -1.17 -6.14
N LYS A 735 -7.91 -2.42 -5.72
CA LYS A 735 -8.14 -3.62 -6.55
C LYS A 735 -9.61 -3.77 -6.95
N HIS A 736 -10.54 -3.36 -6.10
CA HIS A 736 -11.98 -3.45 -6.38
C HIS A 736 -12.43 -2.61 -7.56
N VAL A 737 -11.71 -1.54 -7.90
CA VAL A 737 -12.00 -0.70 -9.06
C VAL A 737 -12.05 -1.52 -10.34
N PHE A 738 -11.14 -2.50 -10.49
CA PHE A 738 -11.14 -3.41 -11.64
C PHE A 738 -12.45 -4.20 -11.73
N PHE A 739 -12.84 -4.87 -10.64
CA PHE A 739 -14.03 -5.73 -10.63
C PHE A 739 -15.33 -4.93 -10.76
N LYS A 740 -15.39 -3.71 -10.18
CA LYS A 740 -16.50 -2.76 -10.38
C LYS A 740 -16.59 -2.32 -11.84
N LYS A 741 -15.45 -2.05 -12.50
CA LYS A 741 -15.39 -1.74 -13.94
C LYS A 741 -15.90 -2.92 -14.77
N VAL A 742 -15.51 -4.16 -14.46
CA VAL A 742 -16.04 -5.36 -15.14
C VAL A 742 -17.56 -5.43 -15.04
N ALA A 743 -18.11 -5.30 -13.83
CA ALA A 743 -19.55 -5.34 -13.61
C ALA A 743 -20.29 -4.25 -14.42
N LYS A 744 -19.74 -3.02 -14.39
CA LYS A 744 -20.31 -1.87 -15.10
C LYS A 744 -20.26 -2.02 -16.62
N MET A 745 -19.13 -2.48 -17.17
CA MET A 745 -18.91 -2.53 -18.62
C MET A 745 -19.53 -3.76 -19.28
N CYS A 746 -19.47 -4.93 -18.62
CA CYS A 746 -19.94 -6.18 -19.23
C CYS A 746 -21.46 -6.37 -19.18
N HIS A 747 -22.14 -5.69 -18.25
CA HIS A 747 -23.60 -5.79 -18.04
C HIS A 747 -24.14 -7.24 -17.89
N ASN A 748 -23.28 -8.21 -17.53
CA ASN A 748 -23.65 -9.61 -17.32
C ASN A 748 -23.75 -9.92 -15.82
N TYR A 749 -24.99 -10.02 -15.31
CA TYR A 749 -25.29 -10.22 -13.90
C TYR A 749 -25.77 -11.64 -13.56
N THR A 750 -25.84 -12.55 -14.53
CA THR A 750 -26.31 -13.93 -14.31
C THR A 750 -25.32 -14.69 -13.43
N ASN A 751 -24.05 -14.70 -13.83
CA ASN A 751 -22.94 -15.20 -13.03
C ASN A 751 -21.81 -14.16 -13.02
N ILE A 752 -22.03 -13.09 -12.25
CA ILE A 752 -21.14 -11.93 -12.19
C ILE A 752 -19.75 -12.29 -11.66
N THR A 753 -19.66 -13.19 -10.68
CA THR A 753 -18.38 -13.57 -10.08
C THR A 753 -17.55 -14.43 -11.04
N LEU A 754 -18.17 -15.28 -11.88
CA LEU A 754 -17.47 -15.94 -12.97
C LEU A 754 -16.94 -14.94 -14.00
N THR A 755 -17.80 -14.01 -14.44
CA THR A 755 -17.40 -12.99 -15.42
C THR A 755 -16.23 -12.16 -14.92
N GLN A 756 -16.26 -11.77 -13.65
CA GLN A 756 -15.18 -11.05 -12.98
C GLN A 756 -13.89 -11.86 -12.87
N ALA A 757 -13.99 -13.14 -12.50
CA ALA A 757 -12.83 -14.02 -12.42
C ALA A 757 -12.21 -14.26 -13.81
N GLU A 758 -13.01 -14.55 -14.85
CA GLU A 758 -12.50 -14.73 -16.21
C GLU A 758 -11.77 -13.49 -16.73
N LYS A 759 -12.39 -12.31 -16.58
CA LYS A 759 -11.78 -11.03 -17.01
C LYS A 759 -10.49 -10.72 -16.25
N TYR A 760 -10.47 -11.02 -14.94
CA TYR A 760 -9.25 -10.90 -14.15
C TYR A 760 -8.16 -11.84 -14.65
N MET A 761 -8.49 -13.08 -15.00
CA MET A 761 -7.50 -14.05 -15.48
C MET A 761 -6.98 -13.71 -16.89
N TYR A 762 -7.75 -13.01 -17.73
CA TYR A 762 -7.23 -12.40 -18.96
C TYR A 762 -6.23 -11.29 -18.66
N ARG A 763 -6.55 -10.41 -17.71
CA ARG A 763 -5.60 -9.38 -17.27
C ARG A 763 -4.31 -10.00 -16.73
N PHE A 764 -4.42 -10.99 -15.85
CA PHE A 764 -3.27 -11.71 -15.33
C PHE A 764 -2.41 -12.30 -16.45
N ALA A 765 -3.02 -12.97 -17.43
CA ALA A 765 -2.29 -13.55 -18.55
C ALA A 765 -1.55 -12.48 -19.38
N SER A 766 -2.17 -11.32 -19.63
CA SER A 766 -1.52 -10.19 -20.31
C SER A 766 -0.35 -9.61 -19.49
N ASP A 767 -0.56 -9.39 -18.19
CA ASP A 767 0.49 -8.90 -17.28
C ASP A 767 1.70 -9.85 -17.25
N GLN A 768 1.48 -11.17 -17.32
CA GLN A 768 2.57 -12.17 -17.39
C GLN A 768 3.34 -12.14 -18.71
N VAL A 769 2.66 -11.90 -19.84
CA VAL A 769 3.33 -11.79 -21.15
C VAL A 769 4.20 -10.53 -21.23
N ASN A 770 3.75 -9.43 -20.61
CA ASN A 770 4.46 -8.14 -20.60
C ASN A 770 5.54 -8.05 -19.50
N GLY A 771 5.68 -9.07 -18.65
CA GLY A 771 6.59 -9.10 -17.51
C GLY A 771 5.99 -8.45 -16.26
N LEU A 772 6.02 -9.17 -15.14
CA LEU A 772 5.29 -8.74 -13.94
C LEU A 772 6.05 -7.65 -13.19
N ILE A 773 7.37 -7.76 -13.03
CA ILE A 773 8.16 -6.81 -12.25
C ILE A 773 8.76 -5.73 -13.17
N PRO A 774 8.28 -4.47 -13.09
CA PRO A 774 8.84 -3.36 -13.86
C PRO A 774 10.30 -3.11 -13.44
N PRO A 775 11.10 -2.41 -14.27
CA PRO A 775 12.43 -1.97 -13.83
C PRO A 775 12.32 -1.04 -12.61
N ASP A 776 13.33 -1.07 -11.74
CA ASP A 776 13.38 -0.23 -10.53
C ASP A 776 13.35 1.27 -10.85
N VAL A 777 13.91 1.65 -12.00
CA VAL A 777 13.86 3.01 -12.51
C VAL A 777 12.96 3.04 -13.75
N VAL A 778 11.92 3.87 -13.70
CA VAL A 778 11.08 4.18 -14.85
C VAL A 778 11.26 5.66 -15.16
N CYS A 779 11.78 5.95 -16.35
CA CYS A 779 11.94 7.30 -16.84
C CYS A 779 11.29 7.41 -18.23
N ARG A 780 10.24 8.23 -18.35
CA ARG A 780 9.53 8.43 -19.62
C ARG A 780 10.32 9.30 -20.60
N ASN A 781 11.18 10.16 -20.08
CA ASN A 781 12.07 11.01 -20.84
C ASN A 781 13.37 11.17 -20.05
N ALA A 782 14.42 10.44 -20.47
CA ALA A 782 15.71 10.40 -19.77
C ALA A 782 16.37 11.79 -19.64
N GLY A 783 15.90 12.78 -20.39
CA GLY A 783 16.49 14.11 -20.45
C GLY A 783 17.67 14.15 -21.42
N GLU A 784 18.37 15.29 -21.43
CA GLU A 784 19.59 15.48 -22.21
C GLU A 784 20.79 14.86 -21.47
N THR A 785 21.81 14.46 -22.24
CA THR A 785 23.11 14.04 -21.69
C THR A 785 23.78 15.25 -21.03
N VAL A 786 24.28 15.06 -19.81
CA VAL A 786 24.87 16.13 -19.00
C VAL A 786 26.39 16.05 -19.03
N SER A 787 27.05 17.18 -19.31
CA SER A 787 28.48 17.35 -19.13
C SER A 787 28.80 18.12 -17.84
N ALA A 788 30.07 18.12 -17.44
CA ALA A 788 30.55 18.87 -16.29
C ALA A 788 30.22 20.38 -16.36
N ASN A 789 30.16 20.96 -17.57
CA ASN A 789 29.88 22.39 -17.78
C ASN A 789 28.40 22.75 -17.62
N ASP A 790 27.50 21.76 -17.69
CA ASP A 790 26.06 21.97 -17.57
C ASP A 790 25.58 22.01 -16.11
N LEU A 791 26.45 21.62 -15.17
CA LEU A 791 26.18 21.62 -13.74
C LEU A 791 26.62 22.93 -13.08
N GLN A 792 25.84 23.37 -12.08
CA GLN A 792 26.28 24.44 -11.19
C GLN A 792 27.55 24.01 -10.45
N GLN A 793 28.45 24.97 -10.22
CA GLN A 793 29.78 24.72 -9.65
C GLN A 793 29.70 24.00 -8.29
N GLU A 794 28.72 24.35 -7.45
CA GLU A 794 28.49 23.70 -6.15
C GLU A 794 28.12 22.21 -6.30
N ILE A 795 27.25 21.87 -7.26
CA ILE A 795 26.86 20.49 -7.56
C ILE A 795 28.07 19.71 -8.08
N PHE A 796 28.85 20.30 -9.00
CA PHE A 796 30.05 19.67 -9.54
C PHE A 796 31.07 19.33 -8.44
N HIS A 797 31.30 20.25 -7.49
CA HIS A 797 32.20 20.01 -6.36
C HIS A 797 31.66 19.00 -5.33
N ALA A 798 30.34 18.85 -5.23
CA ALA A 798 29.71 17.87 -4.34
C ALA A 798 29.72 16.43 -4.90
N LEU A 799 29.94 16.26 -6.21
CA LEU A 799 30.06 14.94 -6.84
C LEU A 799 31.37 14.24 -6.44
N PRO A 800 31.38 12.89 -6.31
CA PRO A 800 32.61 12.13 -6.07
C PRO A 800 33.60 12.33 -7.23
N GLN A 801 34.81 12.81 -6.92
CA GLN A 801 35.82 13.09 -7.95
C GLN A 801 36.89 11.97 -8.02
N PRO A 802 37.29 11.52 -9.23
CA PRO A 802 36.76 11.90 -10.54
C PRO A 802 35.36 11.30 -10.81
N PHE A 803 34.47 12.08 -11.44
CA PHE A 803 33.14 11.62 -11.84
C PHE A 803 33.07 11.36 -13.35
N ASP A 804 32.54 10.21 -13.77
CA ASP A 804 32.37 9.87 -15.19
C ASP A 804 31.05 10.43 -15.74
N PHE A 805 31.15 11.32 -16.73
CA PHE A 805 30.02 11.96 -17.40
C PHE A 805 29.64 11.31 -18.74
N SER A 806 30.33 10.25 -19.17
CA SER A 806 30.21 9.71 -20.53
C SER A 806 28.79 9.27 -20.92
N GLN A 807 27.96 8.87 -19.95
CA GLN A 807 26.58 8.43 -20.15
C GLN A 807 25.66 8.83 -18.97
N VAL A 808 25.70 10.11 -18.59
CA VAL A 808 24.84 10.64 -17.52
C VAL A 808 23.72 11.48 -18.12
N THR A 809 22.48 11.23 -17.72
CA THR A 809 21.34 12.06 -18.12
C THR A 809 20.71 12.75 -16.92
N SER A 810 20.06 13.90 -17.14
CA SER A 810 19.37 14.65 -16.07
C SER A 810 17.88 14.77 -16.33
N PRO A 811 17.07 13.76 -15.98
CA PRO A 811 15.63 13.85 -16.10
C PRO A 811 15.05 14.83 -15.07
N LYS A 812 14.05 15.63 -15.47
CA LYS A 812 13.33 16.54 -14.55
C LYS A 812 12.47 15.80 -13.52
N GLU A 813 12.03 14.60 -13.89
CA GLU A 813 11.28 13.68 -13.04
C GLU A 813 11.64 12.24 -13.38
N LEU A 814 11.64 11.36 -12.38
CA LEU A 814 11.74 9.92 -12.58
C LEU A 814 10.91 9.18 -11.53
N GLU A 815 10.61 7.92 -11.80
CA GLU A 815 10.00 7.02 -10.84
C GLU A 815 11.03 5.98 -10.39
N TYR A 816 11.33 5.94 -9.10
CA TYR A 816 12.23 4.97 -8.48
C TYR A 816 11.42 4.06 -7.54
N LYS A 817 11.43 2.75 -7.81
CA LYS A 817 10.67 1.71 -7.11
C LYS A 817 9.20 2.06 -6.89
N GLY A 818 8.63 2.80 -7.83
CA GLY A 818 7.24 3.20 -7.75
C GLY A 818 6.94 4.56 -7.13
N THR A 819 7.96 5.27 -6.64
CA THR A 819 7.86 6.61 -6.05
C THR A 819 8.38 7.64 -7.04
N LYS A 820 7.62 8.71 -7.26
CA LYS A 820 8.00 9.78 -8.19
C LYS A 820 8.88 10.81 -7.50
N PHE A 821 10.02 11.11 -8.11
CA PHE A 821 10.97 12.14 -7.69
C PHE A 821 11.00 13.24 -8.73
N LYS A 822 11.04 14.50 -8.29
CA LYS A 822 11.03 15.69 -9.14
C LYS A 822 11.82 16.81 -8.47
N GLU A 823 12.39 17.70 -9.28
CA GLU A 823 13.01 18.94 -8.80
C GLU A 823 12.05 19.78 -7.93
N ASN A 824 12.61 20.51 -6.96
CA ASN A 824 11.93 21.35 -5.97
C ASN A 824 11.04 20.61 -4.96
N VAL A 825 11.29 19.31 -4.77
CA VAL A 825 10.69 18.51 -3.69
C VAL A 825 11.77 18.21 -2.64
N PHE A 826 11.37 18.12 -1.37
CA PHE A 826 12.31 17.92 -0.27
C PHE A 826 12.41 16.44 0.11
N MET A 827 13.63 16.00 0.39
CA MET A 827 13.93 14.69 0.97
C MET A 827 14.44 14.86 2.38
N ILE A 828 14.15 13.89 3.24
CA ILE A 828 14.72 13.83 4.59
C ILE A 828 16.14 13.28 4.47
N LEU A 829 17.10 13.93 5.11
CA LEU A 829 18.51 13.53 5.09
C LEU A 829 19.00 13.00 6.43
N ASP A 830 18.59 13.64 7.52
CA ASP A 830 18.95 13.21 8.88
C ASP A 830 17.99 13.79 9.92
N ARG A 831 17.91 13.14 11.08
CA ARG A 831 17.20 13.64 12.26
C ARG A 831 18.05 13.42 13.52
N TYR A 832 18.63 14.50 14.02
CA TYR A 832 19.49 14.46 15.20
C TYR A 832 18.70 14.37 16.51
N ASP A 833 17.59 15.11 16.61
CA ASP A 833 16.77 15.15 17.82
C ASP A 833 15.28 15.46 17.51
N LEU A 834 14.49 15.79 18.53
CA LEU A 834 13.07 16.13 18.38
C LEU A 834 12.82 17.51 17.78
N VAL A 835 13.82 18.39 17.80
CA VAL A 835 13.79 19.79 17.37
C VAL A 835 14.34 19.96 15.96
N HIS A 836 15.46 19.32 15.65
CA HIS A 836 16.25 19.55 14.44
C HIS A 836 16.10 18.40 13.44
N LEU A 837 15.72 18.76 12.23
CA LEU A 837 15.64 17.88 11.07
C LEU A 837 16.51 18.44 9.95
N THR A 838 17.31 17.60 9.30
CA THR A 838 18.04 17.99 8.08
C THR A 838 17.27 17.50 6.87
N VAL A 839 16.95 18.41 5.94
CA VAL A 839 16.22 18.11 4.71
C VAL A 839 16.98 18.65 3.50
N GLY A 840 16.81 18.03 2.34
CA GLY A 840 17.45 18.43 1.10
C GLY A 840 16.42 18.73 0.00
N CYS A 841 16.46 19.91 -0.60
CA CYS A 841 15.67 20.24 -1.78
C CYS A 841 16.33 19.66 -3.03
N ILE A 842 15.63 18.86 -3.82
CA ILE A 842 16.15 18.30 -5.08
C ILE A 842 16.34 19.43 -6.09
N GLU A 843 17.59 19.76 -6.41
CA GLU A 843 17.91 20.71 -7.48
C GLU A 843 18.05 20.02 -8.83
N ARG A 844 18.68 18.83 -8.83
CA ARG A 844 18.91 18.01 -10.03
C ARG A 844 18.83 16.53 -9.69
N ILE A 845 18.42 15.75 -10.67
CA ILE A 845 18.40 14.29 -10.62
C ILE A 845 19.35 13.80 -11.71
N LEU A 846 20.33 12.97 -11.36
CA LEU A 846 21.27 12.39 -12.32
C LEU A 846 21.01 10.89 -12.43
N LEU A 847 20.80 10.41 -13.66
CA LEU A 847 20.69 9.00 -14.00
C LEU A 847 21.98 8.53 -14.65
N LEU A 848 22.63 7.57 -14.01
CA LEU A 848 23.87 6.94 -14.47
C LEU A 848 23.57 5.81 -15.46
N SER A 849 24.59 5.40 -16.22
CA SER A 849 24.48 4.31 -17.22
C SER A 849 24.14 2.94 -16.63
N ASP A 850 24.47 2.70 -15.36
CA ASP A 850 24.12 1.50 -14.61
C ASP A 850 22.71 1.55 -13.99
N MET A 851 21.92 2.58 -14.34
CA MET A 851 20.61 2.91 -13.77
C MET A 851 20.64 3.37 -12.31
N SER A 852 21.81 3.63 -11.72
CA SER A 852 21.90 4.27 -10.41
C SER A 852 21.38 5.72 -10.47
N VAL A 853 20.64 6.13 -9.45
CA VAL A 853 20.07 7.48 -9.33
C VAL A 853 20.80 8.28 -8.25
N LEU A 854 21.33 9.43 -8.63
CA LEU A 854 21.89 10.43 -7.71
C LEU A 854 20.96 11.64 -7.62
N LEU A 855 20.71 12.10 -6.40
CA LEU A 855 19.99 13.33 -6.12
C LEU A 855 20.99 14.40 -5.69
N CYS A 856 20.99 15.51 -6.41
CA CYS A 856 21.74 16.72 -6.03
C CYS A 856 20.81 17.58 -5.18
N LEU A 857 21.17 17.78 -3.92
CA LEU A 857 20.29 18.27 -2.87
C LEU A 857 20.89 19.52 -2.23
N ARG A 858 20.11 20.59 -2.14
CA ARG A 858 20.45 21.76 -1.31
C ARG A 858 19.94 21.53 0.10
N GLU A 859 20.84 21.43 1.08
CA GLU A 859 20.53 21.09 2.47
C GLU A 859 19.97 22.30 3.24
N TYR A 860 18.96 22.05 4.07
CA TYR A 860 18.35 23.00 4.99
C TYR A 860 18.20 22.38 6.38
N VAL A 861 18.35 23.21 7.40
CA VAL A 861 17.90 22.88 8.76
C VAL A 861 16.42 23.22 8.87
N ALA A 862 15.62 22.25 9.31
CA ALA A 862 14.21 22.41 9.60
C ALA A 862 13.97 22.28 11.11
N LEU A 863 13.35 23.30 11.71
CA LEU A 863 13.11 23.39 13.15
C LEU A 863 11.66 23.05 13.48
N ASN A 864 11.46 22.16 14.45
CA ASN A 864 10.15 21.75 14.92
C ASN A 864 9.43 22.94 15.58
N SER A 865 8.26 23.30 15.05
CA SER A 865 7.43 24.36 15.62
C SER A 865 6.75 23.95 16.92
N PHE A 866 6.71 22.65 17.23
CA PHE A 866 5.84 22.03 18.22
C PHE A 866 4.33 22.27 17.97
N LYS A 867 3.98 22.70 16.76
CA LYS A 867 2.61 22.93 16.29
C LYS A 867 2.22 21.94 15.18
N GLY A 868 2.98 20.87 15.02
CA GLY A 868 2.72 19.82 14.03
C GLY A 868 3.37 20.04 12.66
N TYR A 869 4.33 20.96 12.54
CA TYR A 869 5.10 21.19 11.33
C TYR A 869 6.50 21.73 11.65
N PHE A 870 7.39 21.75 10.66
CA PHE A 870 8.75 22.28 10.78
C PHE A 870 8.89 23.51 9.90
N PHE A 871 9.56 24.55 10.39
CA PHE A 871 9.95 25.70 9.58
C PHE A 871 11.34 25.47 9.01
N LEU A 872 11.56 25.78 7.73
CA LEU A 872 12.89 25.87 7.15
C LEU A 872 13.57 27.13 7.68
N ASP A 873 14.76 26.97 8.24
CA ASP A 873 15.51 28.04 8.89
C ASP A 873 16.70 28.48 8.04
N GLU A 874 17.81 27.75 8.11
CA GLU A 874 19.06 28.10 7.41
C GLU A 874 19.38 27.13 6.28
N GLU A 875 19.78 27.71 5.14
CA GLU A 875 20.39 27.01 4.02
C GLU A 875 21.84 26.66 4.36
N GLN A 876 22.26 25.44 4.04
CA GLN A 876 23.63 24.99 4.29
C GLN A 876 24.43 24.85 2.99
N ARG A 877 24.55 23.62 2.49
CA ARG A 877 25.44 23.25 1.39
C ARG A 877 24.70 22.36 0.40
N VAL A 878 25.29 22.21 -0.78
CA VAL A 878 24.86 21.17 -1.73
C VAL A 878 25.52 19.85 -1.37
N THR A 879 24.73 18.78 -1.32
CA THR A 879 25.21 17.41 -1.21
C THR A 879 24.64 16.52 -2.31
N VAL A 880 25.37 15.45 -2.63
CA VAL A 880 24.89 14.42 -3.54
C VAL A 880 24.67 13.14 -2.75
N ARG A 881 23.50 12.54 -2.93
CA ARG A 881 23.12 11.27 -2.30
C ARG A 881 22.64 10.28 -3.35
N ARG A 882 23.02 9.01 -3.19
CA ARG A 882 22.32 7.92 -3.87
C ARG A 882 20.91 7.83 -3.30
N ILE A 883 19.93 7.63 -4.17
CA ILE A 883 18.53 7.53 -3.74
C ILE A 883 18.33 6.45 -2.66
N ASP A 884 19.04 5.32 -2.77
CA ASP A 884 19.00 4.19 -1.82
C ASP A 884 19.60 4.49 -0.44
N SER A 885 20.42 5.54 -0.34
CA SER A 885 21.07 5.92 0.91
C SER A 885 20.21 6.83 1.78
N LEU A 886 19.05 7.26 1.29
CA LEU A 886 18.16 8.14 2.04
C LEU A 886 17.50 7.40 3.22
N PRO A 887 17.38 8.05 4.39
CA PRO A 887 16.69 7.46 5.54
C PRO A 887 15.19 7.26 5.27
N ASP A 888 14.62 8.07 4.37
CA ASP A 888 13.25 7.97 3.94
C ASP A 888 13.11 8.30 2.45
N HIS A 889 12.27 7.52 1.77
CA HIS A 889 12.06 7.65 0.33
C HIS A 889 10.81 8.46 -0.01
N PHE A 890 10.10 9.02 0.98
CA PHE A 890 8.88 9.80 0.74
C PHE A 890 9.21 11.27 0.45
N PRO A 891 8.96 11.76 -0.78
CA PRO A 891 9.21 13.16 -1.11
C PRO A 891 8.21 14.08 -0.40
N LEU A 892 8.70 15.13 0.25
CA LEU A 892 7.91 16.08 1.01
C LEU A 892 7.74 17.40 0.24
N PRO A 893 6.50 17.86 0.01
CA PRO A 893 6.28 19.23 -0.46
C PRO A 893 6.50 20.25 0.67
N THR A 894 6.83 21.48 0.30
CA THR A 894 6.83 22.63 1.22
C THR A 894 5.60 23.52 1.05
N TYR A 895 5.18 24.10 2.16
CA TYR A 895 4.03 25.00 2.28
C TYR A 895 4.49 26.34 2.86
N LEU A 896 3.83 27.43 2.47
CA LEU A 896 4.09 28.75 3.05
C LEU A 896 3.16 28.95 4.24
N HIS A 897 3.70 29.19 5.43
CA HIS A 897 2.91 29.48 6.65
C HIS A 897 3.59 30.60 7.44
N GLY A 898 2.85 31.66 7.76
CA GLY A 898 3.39 32.83 8.47
C GLY A 898 4.58 33.50 7.75
N GLY A 899 4.61 33.46 6.42
CA GLY A 899 5.71 34.01 5.60
C GLY A 899 6.98 33.16 5.55
N LYS A 900 6.99 31.98 6.19
CA LYS A 900 8.11 31.04 6.20
C LYS A 900 7.77 29.77 5.43
N GLN A 901 8.76 29.18 4.76
CA GLN A 901 8.59 27.85 4.18
C GLN A 901 8.57 26.80 5.30
N CYS A 902 7.63 25.89 5.21
CA CYS A 902 7.37 24.85 6.20
C CYS A 902 7.16 23.49 5.54
N LEU A 903 7.39 22.43 6.30
CA LEU A 903 7.07 21.05 5.91
C LEU A 903 6.36 20.33 7.05
N SER A 904 5.60 19.29 6.71
CA SER A 904 4.95 18.42 7.70
C SER A 904 5.27 16.98 7.36
N LEU A 905 5.84 16.26 8.33
CA LEU A 905 6.25 14.87 8.17
C LEU A 905 5.04 13.99 7.89
N LYS A 906 5.19 13.05 6.93
CA LYS A 906 4.15 12.05 6.67
C LYS A 906 4.09 10.98 7.76
N HIS A 907 5.22 10.70 8.38
CA HIS A 907 5.37 9.76 9.48
C HIS A 907 6.61 10.11 10.32
N SER A 908 6.72 9.50 11.49
CA SER A 908 7.89 9.61 12.35
C SER A 908 9.10 8.96 11.70
N LEU A 909 10.28 9.36 12.17
CA LEU A 909 11.57 8.90 11.68
C LEU A 909 12.32 8.21 12.81
N MET A 910 13.25 7.32 12.44
CA MET A 910 14.24 6.82 13.38
C MET A 910 15.19 7.96 13.77
N PHE A 911 15.41 8.15 15.05
CA PHE A 911 16.45 9.05 15.58
C PHE A 911 17.35 8.25 16.53
N LEU A 912 18.60 8.69 16.68
CA LEU A 912 19.65 7.95 17.40
C LEU A 912 19.30 7.66 18.86
#